data_AF-A0A141FNZ7-F1
#
_entry.id   AF-A0A141FNZ7-F1
#
_cell.length_a   1.000
_cell.length_b   1.000
_cell.length_c   1.000
_cell.angle_alpha   90.00
_cell.angle_beta   90.00
_cell.angle_gamma   90.00
#
_symmetry.space_group_name_H-M   'P 1'
#
loop_
_entity.id
_entity.type
_entity.pdbx_description
1 polymer ?
#
loop_
_entity_poly.entity_id
_entity_poly.type
_entity_poly.pdbx_seq_one_letter_code
_entity_poly.pdbx_strand_id
1 'polypeptide(L)'
;MQGEEMSKALKTSNEPIYMETDMDEYLSEAFSRLKREMEQAVMSKSGWKLISVDGLRVRIGKYPALIISSYIPLPKNIQAKKACINVKNYNDKCFIYTILAKFVKKNAHVPNRYEKILLKNKYNFKCIQYPTELKSIPIFERTNNITINIFGLDECNRVYPLRIVKKKCRDHRNLLLIGDKNHFHYVYIKNFKKLISKQVRANKQLTLICDRCFTRFDKRYNGKIRFKRHKQICGTKTPAKIELPFKKPFAKFECVERMHRVPVVIYLDFETFLEKVATCQPSTEQSYTLVTHRHTPMSFCMYVKTSNELQDLDHGLPKEPYLYRGPDAAKHCIFKLKEVAEKVAVLYSHNIECSLGGEEMVYHSEALVCYLCNKPFLNAKQFKKVIDHSHLSGKYRGPAHNSCNLRCQLPNFLPIFCHNLSGYDAHIIVKELGYDEKDIEVIPNSEEKYISFSKIINNKIKLRFLDSFRFMASSLDSLSKNLTHFTEISKFIAPNLMHLVKRKGVFPYEHVSNWNKLNETSFPPIEAFFSSLKGEGISEEDYIQGRQVWEAFSCKSLGEYSDIYLKIDVLLLADIFENFRNVTINSHKLDPAHYYTLPGLSWDAMLKFTNCELELLFDYDQILMVENGIRGGINSVTHRFVEANNKYMAEYNPILESTYITYQDCNNLYGFAMNQYLPYSGFKWANPEEIDLELVGETSEIGYILDVNVDYPSSLHDLHNDFPFLAENIMIDGQKKLVSHLGSRVNYVCHHLILQQALRHGLKLVKINRALEFKQKPWLSSYILHNTELRTKTNSDFEKDLYKLYNNSVFGKTMENVRKKIDIKLVSDPQKLDKLIARHNCINWTIYTEALAAIHFARTKILFNKPIYVGLTVLDLSKIQMFYYHYDIMVPLYKNNLKLCYTDTDSF
;
A
#
# COMPACT_ATOMS: atom_id res chain seq x y z
N MET A 1 34.54 1.16 16.13
CA MET A 1 33.36 1.24 15.26
C MET A 1 32.45 0.07 15.60
N GLN A 2 31.42 0.30 16.42
CA GLN A 2 30.37 -0.69 16.67
C GLN A 2 29.41 -0.66 15.49
N GLY A 3 29.22 -1.81 14.85
CA GLY A 3 28.29 -1.95 13.72
C GLY A 3 26.86 -2.07 14.21
N GLU A 4 25.90 -1.62 13.40
CA GLU A 4 24.48 -1.87 13.66
C GLU A 4 24.18 -3.39 13.64
N GLU A 5 23.28 -3.85 14.51
CA GLU A 5 22.79 -5.23 14.55
C GLU A 5 21.31 -5.28 14.16
N MET A 6 20.92 -6.28 13.36
CA MET A 6 19.58 -6.39 12.77
C MET A 6 19.14 -7.85 12.77
N SER A 7 18.07 -8.16 13.50
CA SER A 7 17.45 -9.49 13.47
C SER A 7 16.69 -9.68 12.17
N LYS A 8 16.90 -10.81 11.48
CA LYS A 8 16.26 -11.13 10.20
C LYS A 8 15.68 -12.55 10.23
N ALA A 9 14.37 -12.66 10.09
CA ALA A 9 13.72 -13.95 9.87
C ALA A 9 13.87 -14.38 8.40
N LEU A 10 14.50 -15.53 8.18
CA LEU A 10 14.56 -16.19 6.87
C LEU A 10 13.43 -17.23 6.79
N LYS A 11 12.46 -16.98 5.92
CA LYS A 11 11.26 -17.82 5.78
C LYS A 11 11.39 -18.66 4.51
N THR A 12 11.37 -19.98 4.65
CA THR A 12 11.26 -20.90 3.52
C THR A 12 9.84 -20.90 2.95
N SER A 13 9.70 -21.22 1.67
CA SER A 13 8.39 -21.46 1.06
C SER A 13 7.78 -22.77 1.57
N ASN A 14 6.45 -22.84 1.71
CA ASN A 14 5.77 -24.11 2.03
C ASN A 14 6.07 -25.15 0.94
N GLU A 15 6.51 -26.33 1.36
CA GLU A 15 6.68 -27.49 0.49
C GLU A 15 5.79 -28.64 0.96
N PRO A 16 5.15 -29.35 0.01
CA PRO A 16 4.38 -30.53 0.35
C PRO A 16 5.32 -31.64 0.83
N ILE A 17 4.92 -32.31 1.90
CA ILE A 17 5.58 -33.51 2.42
C ILE A 17 4.58 -34.66 2.25
N TYR A 18 5.01 -35.75 1.62
CA TYR A 18 4.23 -36.96 1.43
C TYR A 18 4.79 -38.09 2.32
N MET A 19 4.03 -39.18 2.47
CA MET A 19 4.51 -40.33 3.25
C MET A 19 5.79 -40.96 2.70
N GLU A 20 6.10 -40.73 1.41
CA GLU A 20 7.30 -41.24 0.74
C GLU A 20 8.45 -40.22 0.73
N THR A 21 8.26 -39.01 1.27
CA THR A 21 9.30 -37.98 1.28
C THR A 21 10.39 -38.36 2.28
N ASP A 22 11.62 -38.48 1.79
CA ASP A 22 12.80 -38.57 2.66
C ASP A 22 12.94 -37.26 3.43
N MET A 23 12.65 -37.34 4.73
CA MET A 23 12.64 -36.17 5.61
C MET A 23 14.05 -35.65 5.88
N ASP A 24 15.06 -36.51 5.89
CA ASP A 24 16.44 -36.12 6.18
C ASP A 24 17.05 -35.37 4.98
N GLU A 25 16.81 -35.86 3.76
CA GLU A 25 17.21 -35.16 2.53
C GLU A 25 16.48 -33.81 2.41
N TYR A 26 15.17 -33.79 2.62
CA TYR A 26 14.35 -32.58 2.56
C TYR A 26 14.82 -31.51 3.54
N LEU A 27 15.00 -31.88 4.81
CA LEU A 27 15.47 -30.97 5.84
C LEU A 27 16.87 -30.45 5.48
N SER A 28 17.77 -31.32 5.03
CA SER A 28 19.12 -30.94 4.60
C SER A 28 19.13 -29.92 3.45
N GLU A 29 18.25 -30.09 2.46
CA GLU A 29 18.12 -29.13 1.35
C GLU A 29 17.52 -27.79 1.84
N ALA A 30 16.51 -27.83 2.70
CA ALA A 30 15.91 -26.65 3.30
C ALA A 30 16.94 -25.85 4.13
N PHE A 31 17.75 -26.54 4.94
CA PHE A 31 18.87 -25.96 5.69
C PHE A 31 19.92 -25.34 4.77
N SER A 32 20.29 -26.04 3.69
CA SER A 32 21.25 -25.54 2.70
C SER A 32 20.75 -24.27 1.99
N ARG A 33 19.45 -24.20 1.70
CA ARG A 33 18.81 -22.98 1.15
C ARG A 33 18.87 -21.83 2.13
N LEU A 34 18.51 -22.06 3.39
CA LEU A 34 18.62 -21.06 4.45
C LEU A 34 20.06 -20.54 4.56
N LYS A 35 21.05 -21.43 4.58
CA LYS A 35 22.47 -21.07 4.65
C LYS A 35 22.91 -20.16 3.50
N ARG A 36 22.52 -20.45 2.25
CA ARG A 36 22.79 -19.54 1.11
C ARG A 36 22.10 -18.19 1.26
N GLU A 37 20.86 -18.16 1.75
CA GLU A 37 20.16 -16.90 1.98
C GLU A 37 20.83 -16.06 3.07
N MET A 38 21.37 -16.71 4.10
CA MET A 38 22.20 -16.07 5.12
C MET A 38 23.46 -15.46 4.51
N GLU A 39 24.20 -16.22 3.70
CA GLU A 39 25.39 -15.75 2.99
C GLU A 39 25.09 -14.57 2.05
N GLN A 40 23.99 -14.64 1.30
CA GLN A 40 23.55 -13.53 0.43
C GLN A 40 23.12 -12.30 1.24
N ALA A 41 22.49 -12.49 2.41
CA ALA A 41 22.11 -11.38 3.28
C ALA A 41 23.35 -10.63 3.79
N VAL A 42 24.43 -11.34 4.11
CA VAL A 42 25.75 -10.80 4.48
C VAL A 42 26.36 -10.00 3.31
N MET A 43 26.27 -10.49 2.07
CA MET A 43 26.89 -9.84 0.91
C MET A 43 26.09 -8.69 0.28
N SER A 44 24.76 -8.67 0.42
CA SER A 44 23.88 -7.76 -0.36
C SER A 44 23.69 -6.36 0.23
N LYS A 45 24.08 -6.15 1.49
CA LYS A 45 24.19 -4.83 2.12
C LYS A 45 25.66 -4.65 2.51
N SER A 46 26.29 -3.58 2.05
CA SER A 46 27.68 -3.23 2.36
C SER A 46 27.92 -3.24 3.87
N GLY A 47 28.58 -4.28 4.40
CA GLY A 47 29.14 -4.33 5.75
C GLY A 47 28.47 -5.22 6.81
N TRP A 48 27.38 -5.94 6.51
CA TRP A 48 26.69 -6.76 7.54
C TRP A 48 27.34 -8.15 7.73
N LYS A 49 27.57 -8.57 8.97
CA LYS A 49 28.07 -9.91 9.34
C LYS A 49 27.01 -10.68 10.14
N LEU A 50 26.88 -11.99 9.91
CA LEU A 50 26.06 -12.86 10.74
C LEU A 50 26.71 -13.04 12.12
N ILE A 51 25.95 -12.79 13.19
CA ILE A 51 26.41 -12.91 14.58
C ILE A 51 25.90 -14.21 15.21
N SER A 52 24.58 -14.43 15.23
CA SER A 52 23.93 -15.60 15.84
C SER A 52 22.68 -16.05 15.06
N VAL A 53 22.21 -17.26 15.35
CA VAL A 53 20.91 -17.79 14.91
C VAL A 53 20.08 -18.09 16.16
N ASP A 54 19.05 -17.28 16.40
CA ASP A 54 18.27 -17.33 17.65
C ASP A 54 17.38 -18.58 17.77
N GLY A 55 17.00 -19.18 16.63
CA GLY A 55 16.23 -20.41 16.61
C GLY A 55 15.62 -20.73 15.25
N LEU A 56 15.06 -21.93 15.13
CA LEU A 56 14.38 -22.40 13.92
C LEU A 56 12.94 -22.77 14.25
N ARG A 57 12.00 -22.29 13.44
CA ARG A 57 10.57 -22.60 13.59
C ARG A 57 10.09 -23.44 12.41
N VAL A 58 9.79 -24.71 12.66
CA VAL A 58 9.14 -25.60 11.68
C VAL A 58 7.63 -25.43 11.79
N ARG A 59 6.95 -25.19 10.66
CA ARG A 59 5.49 -25.12 10.59
C ARG A 59 4.98 -26.26 9.70
N ILE A 60 4.17 -27.15 10.28
CA ILE A 60 3.55 -28.26 9.56
C ILE A 60 2.06 -27.99 9.51
N GLY A 61 1.51 -27.90 8.30
CA GLY A 61 0.08 -27.75 8.08
C GLY A 61 -0.44 -28.97 7.32
N LYS A 62 -1.49 -29.60 7.84
CA LYS A 62 -2.23 -30.60 7.06
C LYS A 62 -2.89 -29.85 5.89
N TYR A 63 -2.57 -30.26 4.68
CA TYR A 63 -3.27 -29.80 3.48
C TYR A 63 -3.95 -31.02 2.86
N PRO A 64 -5.17 -30.87 2.32
CA PRO A 64 -5.76 -31.94 1.52
C PRO A 64 -4.82 -32.17 0.33
N ALA A 65 -4.15 -33.33 0.30
CA ALA A 65 -3.30 -33.71 -0.82
C ALA A 65 -4.12 -33.52 -2.09
N LEU A 66 -3.62 -32.68 -3.00
CA LEU A 66 -4.33 -32.33 -4.22
C LEU A 66 -4.39 -33.59 -5.09
N ILE A 67 -5.52 -34.29 -5.08
CA ILE A 67 -5.69 -35.49 -5.90
C ILE A 67 -5.94 -35.01 -7.33
N ILE A 68 -4.88 -34.86 -8.13
CA ILE A 68 -5.03 -34.58 -9.56
C ILE A 68 -5.40 -35.90 -10.25
N SER A 69 -6.67 -36.29 -10.15
CA SER A 69 -7.16 -37.49 -10.82
C SER A 69 -8.58 -37.32 -11.31
N SER A 70 -8.87 -38.02 -12.41
CA SER A 70 -10.14 -38.03 -13.13
C SER A 70 -10.49 -36.77 -13.95
N TYR A 71 -11.49 -36.94 -14.81
CA TYR A 71 -11.96 -35.95 -15.76
C TYR A 71 -12.84 -34.91 -15.05
N ILE A 72 -12.47 -33.64 -15.17
CA ILE A 72 -13.32 -32.53 -14.72
C ILE A 72 -13.97 -31.89 -15.95
N PRO A 73 -15.31 -31.77 -16.01
CA PRO A 73 -15.97 -31.12 -17.13
C PRO A 73 -15.59 -29.63 -17.18
N LEU A 74 -15.38 -29.12 -18.40
CA LEU A 74 -15.14 -27.69 -18.58
C LEU A 74 -16.42 -26.89 -18.26
N PRO A 75 -16.30 -25.72 -17.61
CA PRO A 75 -17.42 -24.81 -17.46
C PRO A 75 -18.09 -24.50 -18.81
N LYS A 76 -19.44 -24.42 -18.83
CA LYS A 76 -20.24 -24.26 -20.06
C LYS A 76 -19.72 -23.12 -20.96
N ASN A 77 -19.35 -21.98 -20.36
CA ASN A 77 -18.83 -20.81 -21.06
C ASN A 77 -17.43 -21.02 -21.69
N ILE A 78 -16.61 -21.91 -21.15
CA ILE A 78 -15.31 -22.29 -21.70
C ILE A 78 -15.48 -23.37 -22.77
N GLN A 79 -16.30 -24.39 -22.50
CA GLN A 79 -16.59 -25.48 -23.42
C GLN A 79 -17.17 -24.96 -24.74
N ALA A 80 -18.13 -24.03 -24.67
CA ALA A 80 -18.75 -23.40 -25.85
C ALA A 80 -17.74 -22.73 -26.79
N LYS A 81 -16.59 -22.28 -26.29
CA LYS A 81 -15.54 -21.67 -27.12
C LYS A 81 -14.85 -22.70 -28.02
N LYS A 82 -14.97 -24.01 -27.77
CA LYS A 82 -14.28 -25.09 -28.51
C LYS A 82 -12.78 -24.80 -28.69
N ALA A 83 -12.17 -24.16 -27.69
CA ALA A 83 -10.80 -23.66 -27.71
C ALA A 83 -9.80 -24.60 -27.02
N CYS A 84 -10.33 -25.60 -26.31
CA CYS A 84 -9.59 -26.55 -25.51
C CYS A 84 -9.85 -27.99 -25.99
N ILE A 85 -8.95 -28.91 -25.64
CA ILE A 85 -9.15 -30.36 -25.71
C ILE A 85 -9.09 -30.86 -24.28
N ASN A 86 -10.25 -31.29 -23.77
CA ASN A 86 -10.40 -31.87 -22.44
C ASN A 86 -10.46 -33.39 -22.59
N VAL A 87 -9.47 -34.11 -22.07
CA VAL A 87 -9.35 -35.57 -22.24
C VAL A 87 -10.13 -36.26 -21.13
N LYS A 88 -11.03 -37.18 -21.47
CA LYS A 88 -11.85 -37.92 -20.52
C LYS A 88 -11.05 -39.07 -19.88
N ASN A 89 -10.02 -38.77 -19.10
CA ASN A 89 -9.24 -39.77 -18.37
C ASN A 89 -9.81 -40.00 -16.95
N TYR A 90 -9.69 -41.22 -16.45
CA TYR A 90 -10.14 -41.62 -15.11
C TYR A 90 -8.98 -41.97 -14.17
N ASN A 91 -7.74 -41.77 -14.61
CA ASN A 91 -6.52 -41.92 -13.82
C ASN A 91 -5.90 -40.54 -13.47
N ASP A 92 -4.73 -40.54 -12.85
CA ASP A 92 -3.91 -39.39 -12.44
C ASP A 92 -2.99 -38.84 -13.55
N LYS A 93 -3.06 -39.39 -14.76
CA LYS A 93 -2.16 -39.08 -15.88
C LYS A 93 -2.66 -37.95 -16.79
N CYS A 94 -3.54 -37.07 -16.29
CA CYS A 94 -4.14 -35.98 -17.10
C CYS A 94 -3.07 -35.05 -17.73
N PHE A 95 -1.94 -34.83 -17.04
CA PHE A 95 -0.82 -34.05 -17.56
C PHE A 95 -0.23 -34.70 -18.83
N ILE A 96 0.02 -36.01 -18.82
CA ILE A 96 0.54 -36.76 -19.99
C ILE A 96 -0.39 -36.55 -21.19
N TYR A 97 -1.68 -36.85 -21.01
CA TYR A 97 -2.65 -36.75 -22.10
C TYR A 97 -2.70 -35.32 -22.65
N THR A 98 -2.61 -34.32 -21.78
CA THR A 98 -2.62 -32.92 -22.15
C THR A 98 -1.38 -32.51 -22.96
N ILE A 99 -0.19 -32.98 -22.59
CA ILE A 99 1.04 -32.72 -23.34
C ILE A 99 0.98 -33.36 -24.74
N LEU A 100 0.45 -34.58 -24.81
CA LEU A 100 0.32 -35.35 -26.05
C LEU A 100 -0.87 -34.90 -26.93
N ALA A 101 -1.87 -34.21 -26.38
CA ALA A 101 -3.08 -33.74 -27.07
C ALA A 101 -2.81 -32.95 -28.36
N LYS A 102 -1.64 -32.30 -28.47
CA LYS A 102 -1.24 -31.60 -29.70
C LYS A 102 -1.11 -32.53 -30.92
N PHE A 103 -0.80 -33.81 -30.69
CA PHE A 103 -0.53 -34.77 -31.77
C PHE A 103 -1.76 -35.55 -32.21
N VAL A 104 -2.88 -35.45 -31.48
CA VAL A 104 -4.12 -36.20 -31.78
C VAL A 104 -5.11 -35.30 -32.52
N LYS A 105 -5.45 -35.65 -33.77
CA LYS A 105 -6.34 -34.84 -34.63
C LYS A 105 -7.84 -35.20 -34.51
N LYS A 106 -8.17 -36.49 -34.40
CA LYS A 106 -9.57 -36.99 -34.32
C LYS A 106 -9.84 -37.60 -32.94
N ASN A 107 -11.04 -37.38 -32.40
CA ASN A 107 -11.49 -37.93 -31.11
C ASN A 107 -10.48 -37.76 -29.96
N ALA A 108 -9.81 -36.60 -29.93
CA ALA A 108 -8.74 -36.29 -28.97
C ALA A 108 -9.20 -36.27 -27.49
N HIS A 109 -10.50 -36.42 -27.23
CA HIS A 109 -11.05 -36.57 -25.88
C HIS A 109 -10.93 -38.01 -25.34
N VAL A 110 -10.60 -39.00 -26.18
CA VAL A 110 -10.54 -40.43 -25.81
C VAL A 110 -9.11 -40.83 -25.39
N PRO A 111 -8.88 -41.34 -24.16
CA PRO A 111 -7.55 -41.72 -23.67
C PRO A 111 -6.80 -42.77 -24.50
N ASN A 112 -7.48 -43.81 -25.00
CA ASN A 112 -6.81 -44.91 -25.72
C ASN A 112 -6.10 -44.46 -27.01
N ARG A 113 -6.47 -43.30 -27.56
CA ARG A 113 -5.80 -42.73 -28.75
C ARG A 113 -4.37 -42.27 -28.46
N TYR A 114 -4.01 -42.12 -27.20
CA TYR A 114 -2.71 -41.64 -26.76
C TYR A 114 -1.70 -42.78 -26.53
N GLU A 115 -2.14 -44.03 -26.37
CA GLU A 115 -1.26 -45.19 -26.11
C GLU A 115 -0.22 -45.40 -27.21
N LYS A 116 -0.63 -45.32 -28.48
CA LYS A 116 0.29 -45.40 -29.63
C LYS A 116 1.34 -44.27 -29.68
N ILE A 117 1.06 -43.14 -29.03
CA ILE A 117 1.97 -41.99 -28.98
C ILE A 117 2.89 -42.11 -27.76
N LEU A 118 2.38 -42.63 -26.65
CA LEU A 118 3.15 -42.98 -25.46
C LEU A 118 4.29 -43.95 -25.81
N LEU A 119 4.00 -44.98 -26.61
CA LEU A 119 4.98 -45.97 -27.08
C LEU A 119 6.13 -45.36 -27.92
N LYS A 120 5.96 -44.15 -28.47
CA LYS A 120 7.02 -43.47 -29.24
C LYS A 120 8.06 -42.77 -28.36
N ASN A 121 7.92 -42.79 -27.03
CA ASN A 121 8.88 -42.27 -26.04
C ASN A 121 9.42 -40.86 -26.35
N LYS A 122 8.59 -39.99 -26.95
CA LYS A 122 9.01 -38.64 -27.35
C LYS A 122 9.43 -37.75 -26.17
N TYR A 123 8.85 -37.98 -24.99
CA TYR A 123 9.17 -37.24 -23.77
C TYR A 123 9.45 -38.23 -22.63
N ASN A 124 10.44 -37.91 -21.80
CA ASN A 124 10.71 -38.58 -20.55
C ASN A 124 9.70 -38.13 -19.49
N PHE A 125 8.67 -38.94 -19.29
CA PHE A 125 7.64 -38.76 -18.27
C PHE A 125 8.01 -39.36 -16.90
N LYS A 126 9.15 -40.02 -16.76
CA LYS A 126 9.64 -40.60 -15.49
C LYS A 126 10.26 -39.54 -14.57
N CYS A 127 10.58 -38.35 -15.09
CA CYS A 127 11.14 -37.24 -14.31
C CYS A 127 10.12 -36.47 -13.46
N ILE A 128 8.85 -36.89 -13.47
CA ILE A 128 7.76 -36.28 -12.71
C ILE A 128 6.90 -37.37 -12.08
N GLN A 129 6.36 -37.09 -10.91
CA GLN A 129 5.38 -37.94 -10.26
C GLN A 129 3.95 -37.57 -10.72
N TYR A 130 3.04 -38.52 -10.53
CA TYR A 130 1.62 -38.36 -10.76
C TYR A 130 0.91 -38.49 -9.42
N PRO A 131 -0.06 -37.62 -9.12
CA PRO A 131 -0.49 -36.44 -9.88
C PRO A 131 0.59 -35.33 -10.11
N THR A 132 0.67 -34.74 -11.32
CA THR A 132 1.74 -33.76 -11.65
C THR A 132 1.49 -32.35 -11.11
N GLU A 133 2.27 -31.93 -10.13
CA GLU A 133 2.18 -30.59 -9.54
C GLU A 133 2.81 -29.47 -10.40
N LEU A 134 2.41 -28.23 -10.12
CA LEU A 134 2.94 -27.04 -10.79
C LEU A 134 4.47 -26.86 -10.59
N LYS A 135 4.98 -27.25 -9.42
CA LYS A 135 6.40 -27.16 -9.06
C LYS A 135 7.29 -28.14 -9.84
N SER A 136 6.74 -29.28 -10.26
CA SER A 136 7.46 -30.32 -11.02
C SER A 136 7.53 -30.01 -12.52
N ILE A 137 6.70 -29.11 -13.03
CA ILE A 137 6.68 -28.72 -14.45
C ILE A 137 8.02 -28.11 -14.93
N PRO A 138 8.68 -27.20 -14.19
CA PRO A 138 10.04 -26.77 -14.51
C PRO A 138 11.07 -27.89 -14.67
N ILE A 139 10.92 -29.01 -13.94
CA ILE A 139 11.80 -30.19 -14.10
C ILE A 139 11.50 -30.85 -15.44
N PHE A 140 10.22 -31.13 -15.72
CA PHE A 140 9.78 -31.69 -16.99
C PHE A 140 10.22 -30.85 -18.20
N GLU A 141 10.11 -29.52 -18.12
CA GLU A 141 10.52 -28.59 -19.16
C GLU A 141 12.02 -28.68 -19.47
N ARG A 142 12.87 -28.71 -18.42
CA ARG A 142 14.33 -28.83 -18.55
C ARG A 142 14.72 -30.17 -19.14
N THR A 143 14.18 -31.27 -18.63
CA THR A 143 14.49 -32.63 -19.08
C THR A 143 14.08 -32.88 -20.53
N ASN A 144 12.98 -32.27 -20.98
CA ASN A 144 12.39 -32.55 -22.29
C ASN A 144 12.57 -31.42 -23.33
N ASN A 145 13.27 -30.34 -22.98
CA ASN A 145 13.45 -29.15 -23.82
C ASN A 145 12.13 -28.60 -24.39
N ILE A 146 11.09 -28.58 -23.56
CA ILE A 146 9.74 -28.11 -23.87
C ILE A 146 9.41 -26.89 -23.00
N THR A 147 8.51 -26.01 -23.45
CA THR A 147 8.03 -24.89 -22.63
C THR A 147 6.52 -24.92 -22.47
N ILE A 148 6.03 -24.67 -21.27
CA ILE A 148 4.64 -24.85 -20.88
C ILE A 148 4.13 -23.60 -20.17
N ASN A 149 3.13 -22.94 -20.75
CA ASN A 149 2.33 -21.94 -20.06
C ASN A 149 1.13 -22.59 -19.40
N ILE A 150 0.77 -22.10 -18.22
CA ILE A 150 -0.38 -22.58 -17.44
C ILE A 150 -1.27 -21.40 -17.11
N PHE A 151 -2.55 -21.58 -17.39
CA PHE A 151 -3.61 -20.61 -17.11
C PHE A 151 -4.60 -21.23 -16.13
N GLY A 152 -5.22 -20.38 -15.31
CA GLY A 152 -6.29 -20.77 -14.41
C GLY A 152 -7.62 -20.15 -14.78
N LEU A 153 -8.67 -20.53 -14.05
CA LEU A 153 -9.99 -19.91 -14.09
C LEU A 153 -10.30 -19.26 -12.74
N ASP A 154 -10.78 -18.02 -12.77
CA ASP A 154 -11.30 -17.36 -11.56
C ASP A 154 -12.71 -17.85 -11.24
N GLU A 155 -13.28 -17.39 -10.12
CA GLU A 155 -14.63 -17.72 -9.66
C GLU A 155 -15.72 -17.39 -10.71
N CYS A 156 -15.45 -16.46 -11.62
CA CYS A 156 -16.34 -16.10 -12.72
C CYS A 156 -16.02 -16.84 -14.03
N ASN A 157 -15.21 -17.90 -13.97
CA ASN A 157 -14.72 -18.66 -15.12
C ASN A 157 -13.98 -17.80 -16.16
N ARG A 158 -13.27 -16.76 -15.70
CA ARG A 158 -12.40 -15.93 -16.55
C ARG A 158 -10.97 -16.44 -16.45
N VAL A 159 -10.31 -16.54 -17.60
CA VAL A 159 -8.94 -17.03 -17.70
C VAL A 159 -7.96 -16.00 -17.16
N TYR A 160 -6.92 -16.46 -16.46
CA TYR A 160 -5.79 -15.66 -16.03
C TYR A 160 -4.46 -16.43 -16.11
N PRO A 161 -3.32 -15.75 -16.28
CA PRO A 161 -2.01 -16.41 -16.29
C PRO A 161 -1.64 -16.88 -14.89
N LEU A 162 -1.30 -18.17 -14.75
CA LEU A 162 -0.82 -18.74 -13.50
C LEU A 162 0.70 -18.91 -13.52
N ARG A 163 1.22 -19.46 -14.62
CA ARG A 163 2.66 -19.65 -14.84
C ARG A 163 2.96 -19.40 -16.31
N ILE A 164 3.81 -18.43 -16.61
CA ILE A 164 4.17 -18.09 -17.98
C ILE A 164 5.69 -18.09 -18.12
N VAL A 165 6.21 -18.87 -19.07
CA VAL A 165 7.65 -18.95 -19.34
C VAL A 165 8.18 -17.60 -19.83
N LYS A 166 9.44 -17.28 -19.47
CA LYS A 166 10.12 -16.05 -19.94
C LYS A 166 10.36 -16.08 -21.45
N LYS A 167 10.81 -17.23 -21.98
CA LYS A 167 11.07 -17.45 -23.40
C LYS A 167 10.43 -18.77 -23.83
N LYS A 168 9.74 -18.75 -24.98
CA LYS A 168 9.14 -19.96 -25.57
C LYS A 168 10.17 -20.66 -26.44
N CYS A 169 10.30 -21.98 -26.28
CA CYS A 169 11.05 -22.80 -27.23
C CYS A 169 10.16 -23.21 -28.42
N ARG A 170 10.75 -23.90 -29.40
CA ARG A 170 10.04 -24.39 -30.60
C ARG A 170 8.88 -25.32 -30.22
N ASP A 171 9.10 -26.18 -29.22
CA ASP A 171 8.07 -27.07 -28.70
C ASP A 171 7.35 -26.43 -27.49
N HIS A 172 6.25 -25.74 -27.75
CA HIS A 172 5.51 -25.00 -26.73
C HIS A 172 4.07 -25.50 -26.54
N ARG A 173 3.56 -25.49 -25.30
CA ARG A 173 2.17 -25.83 -24.94
C ARG A 173 1.56 -24.74 -24.05
N ASN A 174 0.25 -24.53 -24.22
CA ASN A 174 -0.57 -23.76 -23.31
C ASN A 174 -1.55 -24.73 -22.65
N LEU A 175 -1.58 -24.78 -21.32
CA LEU A 175 -2.47 -25.64 -20.55
C LEU A 175 -3.41 -24.78 -19.72
N LEU A 176 -4.64 -25.25 -19.54
CA LEU A 176 -5.60 -24.71 -18.59
C LEU A 176 -5.67 -25.67 -17.42
N LEU A 177 -5.39 -25.18 -16.22
CA LEU A 177 -5.62 -25.89 -14.98
C LEU A 177 -7.03 -25.55 -14.51
N ILE A 178 -7.87 -26.57 -14.38
CA ILE A 178 -9.19 -26.45 -13.75
C ILE A 178 -9.19 -27.28 -12.48
N GLY A 179 -10.00 -26.88 -11.50
CA GLY A 179 -10.17 -27.62 -10.27
C GLY A 179 -11.63 -27.65 -9.83
N ASP A 180 -11.99 -28.72 -9.13
CA ASP A 180 -13.16 -28.84 -8.27
C ASP A 180 -12.67 -28.98 -6.81
N LYS A 181 -13.58 -29.08 -5.82
CA LYS A 181 -13.30 -29.06 -4.37
C LYS A 181 -12.00 -29.75 -3.96
N ASN A 182 -11.73 -30.96 -4.49
CA ASN A 182 -10.55 -31.76 -4.14
C ASN A 182 -9.69 -32.23 -5.34
N HIS A 183 -10.11 -31.94 -6.58
CA HIS A 183 -9.47 -32.51 -7.77
C HIS A 183 -9.02 -31.43 -8.75
N PHE A 184 -7.89 -31.65 -9.42
CA PHE A 184 -7.43 -30.81 -10.52
C PHE A 184 -7.33 -31.60 -11.81
N HIS A 185 -7.42 -30.87 -12.91
CA HIS A 185 -7.34 -31.45 -14.24
C HIS A 185 -6.64 -30.49 -15.19
N TYR A 186 -5.62 -30.99 -15.88
CA TYR A 186 -4.99 -30.25 -16.97
C TYR A 186 -5.79 -30.42 -18.25
N VAL A 187 -5.98 -29.31 -18.96
CA VAL A 187 -6.69 -29.26 -20.23
C VAL A 187 -5.80 -28.61 -21.27
N TYR A 188 -5.73 -29.18 -22.47
CA TYR A 188 -4.88 -28.63 -23.53
C TYR A 188 -5.57 -27.44 -24.20
N ILE A 189 -4.90 -26.29 -24.26
CA ILE A 189 -5.38 -25.11 -24.96
C ILE A 189 -4.88 -25.15 -26.40
N LYS A 190 -5.72 -25.66 -27.31
CA LYS A 190 -5.41 -25.68 -28.75
C LYS A 190 -5.51 -24.31 -29.43
N ASN A 191 -6.33 -23.39 -28.92
CA ASN A 191 -6.46 -22.04 -29.47
C ASN A 191 -6.67 -21.00 -28.35
N PHE A 192 -5.55 -20.44 -27.89
CA PHE A 192 -5.55 -19.46 -26.79
C PHE A 192 -6.38 -18.21 -27.12
N LYS A 193 -6.22 -17.64 -28.33
CA LYS A 193 -6.98 -16.45 -28.76
C LYS A 193 -8.49 -16.67 -28.70
N LYS A 194 -8.96 -17.84 -29.12
CA LYS A 194 -10.39 -18.21 -29.06
C LYS A 194 -10.87 -18.40 -27.63
N LEU A 195 -10.01 -18.92 -26.75
CA LEU A 195 -10.30 -19.12 -25.33
C LEU A 195 -10.55 -17.79 -24.61
N ILE A 196 -9.76 -16.75 -24.90
CA ILE A 196 -9.89 -15.45 -24.21
C ILE A 196 -10.70 -14.39 -24.98
N SER A 197 -11.22 -14.71 -26.17
CA SER A 197 -11.86 -13.74 -27.09
C SER A 197 -12.90 -12.83 -26.44
N LYS A 198 -13.79 -13.37 -25.60
CA LYS A 198 -14.80 -12.60 -24.85
C LYS A 198 -14.20 -11.69 -23.77
N GLN A 199 -13.05 -12.06 -23.19
CA GLN A 199 -12.37 -11.27 -22.16
C GLN A 199 -11.58 -10.11 -22.75
N VAL A 200 -11.14 -10.21 -24.01
CA VAL A 200 -10.31 -9.19 -24.67
C VAL A 200 -10.98 -8.50 -25.86
N ARG A 201 -12.28 -8.73 -26.09
CA ARG A 201 -13.09 -8.21 -27.23
C ARG A 201 -12.30 -8.22 -28.57
N ALA A 202 -11.67 -9.34 -28.89
CA ALA A 202 -10.70 -9.41 -30.00
C ALA A 202 -11.31 -9.93 -31.31
N ASN A 203 -11.02 -9.25 -32.43
CA ASN A 203 -11.29 -9.75 -33.78
C ASN A 203 -10.43 -10.98 -34.10
N LYS A 204 -11.05 -12.04 -34.64
CA LYS A 204 -10.43 -13.37 -34.79
C LYS A 204 -9.15 -13.37 -35.64
N GLN A 205 -8.99 -12.50 -36.64
CA GLN A 205 -7.90 -12.60 -37.63
C GLN A 205 -6.75 -11.57 -37.47
N LEU A 206 -6.99 -10.34 -37.01
CA LEU A 206 -6.01 -9.24 -37.14
C LEU A 206 -5.22 -8.89 -35.86
N THR A 207 -5.52 -9.52 -34.73
CA THR A 207 -4.96 -9.12 -33.42
C THR A 207 -3.93 -10.14 -32.88
N LEU A 208 -2.73 -9.66 -32.51
CA LEU A 208 -1.76 -10.37 -31.67
C LEU A 208 -2.10 -10.12 -30.19
N ILE A 209 -1.87 -11.11 -29.33
CA ILE A 209 -2.19 -11.01 -27.90
C ILE A 209 -0.97 -11.46 -27.08
N CYS A 210 -0.65 -10.74 -26.02
CA CYS A 210 0.38 -11.13 -25.07
C CYS A 210 -0.16 -12.15 -24.07
N ASP A 211 0.48 -13.31 -24.00
CA ASP A 211 0.06 -14.40 -23.09
C ASP A 211 0.28 -14.06 -21.60
N ARG A 212 1.09 -13.03 -21.29
CA ARG A 212 1.44 -12.62 -19.92
C ARG A 212 0.44 -11.64 -19.30
N CYS A 213 -0.09 -10.74 -20.12
CA CYS A 213 -0.87 -9.58 -19.66
C CYS A 213 -2.23 -9.43 -20.35
N PHE A 214 -2.43 -10.16 -21.46
CA PHE A 214 -3.60 -10.18 -22.33
C PHE A 214 -3.82 -8.90 -23.13
N THR A 215 -2.82 -8.00 -23.16
CA THR A 215 -2.82 -6.82 -24.03
C THR A 215 -2.83 -7.21 -25.51
N ARG A 216 -3.58 -6.45 -26.29
CA ARG A 216 -3.86 -6.69 -27.69
C ARG A 216 -3.09 -5.73 -28.59
N PHE A 217 -2.68 -6.23 -29.75
CA PHE A 217 -1.96 -5.47 -30.76
C PHE A 217 -2.57 -5.73 -32.12
N ASP A 218 -3.20 -4.71 -32.69
CA ASP A 218 -3.80 -4.81 -34.02
C ASP A 218 -2.71 -4.71 -35.09
N LYS A 219 -2.63 -5.71 -35.97
CA LYS A 219 -1.64 -5.75 -37.04
C LYS A 219 -1.75 -4.57 -38.01
N ARG A 220 -2.92 -3.94 -38.14
CA ARG A 220 -3.14 -2.77 -39.02
C ARG A 220 -2.41 -1.51 -38.53
N TYR A 221 -2.15 -1.41 -37.23
CA TYR A 221 -1.56 -0.22 -36.60
C TYR A 221 -0.18 -0.54 -36.00
N ASN A 222 0.74 -1.01 -36.85
CA ASN A 222 2.10 -1.42 -36.47
C ASN A 222 2.17 -2.43 -35.32
N GLY A 223 1.11 -3.25 -35.16
CA GLY A 223 0.95 -4.14 -34.01
C GLY A 223 2.08 -5.18 -33.85
N LYS A 224 2.76 -5.59 -34.93
CA LYS A 224 3.91 -6.50 -34.83
C LYS A 224 5.09 -5.86 -34.09
N ILE A 225 5.41 -4.61 -34.43
CA ILE A 225 6.52 -3.85 -33.83
C ILE A 225 6.18 -3.54 -32.37
N ARG A 226 4.99 -2.99 -32.13
CA ARG A 226 4.46 -2.72 -30.78
C ARG A 226 4.49 -3.97 -29.90
N PHE A 227 4.06 -5.11 -30.43
CA PHE A 227 4.06 -6.38 -29.69
C PHE A 227 5.47 -6.88 -29.34
N LYS A 228 6.45 -6.74 -30.26
CA LYS A 228 7.85 -7.13 -30.01
C LYS A 228 8.44 -6.31 -28.87
N ARG A 229 8.23 -4.99 -28.89
CA ARG A 229 8.68 -4.07 -27.85
C ARG A 229 7.98 -4.34 -26.52
N HIS A 230 6.66 -4.47 -26.56
CA HIS A 230 5.86 -4.81 -25.39
C HIS A 230 6.38 -6.05 -24.67
N LYS A 231 6.79 -7.10 -25.40
CA LYS A 231 7.35 -8.32 -24.79
C LYS A 231 8.63 -8.08 -24.00
N GLN A 232 9.49 -7.16 -24.43
CA GLN A 232 10.73 -6.84 -23.72
C GLN A 232 10.40 -6.21 -22.36
N ILE A 233 9.51 -5.23 -22.34
CA ILE A 233 9.15 -4.51 -21.10
C ILE A 233 8.26 -5.40 -20.20
N CYS A 234 7.17 -5.95 -20.75
CA CYS A 234 6.24 -6.82 -20.01
C CYS A 234 6.90 -8.12 -19.53
N GLY A 235 7.98 -8.58 -20.19
CA GLY A 235 8.76 -9.74 -19.77
C GLY A 235 9.42 -9.57 -18.40
N THR A 236 9.78 -8.34 -18.04
CA THR A 236 10.36 -7.99 -16.73
C THR A 236 9.34 -7.93 -15.59
N LYS A 237 8.04 -7.91 -15.92
CA LYS A 237 6.95 -7.80 -14.94
C LYS A 237 6.36 -9.18 -14.63
N THR A 238 5.80 -9.32 -13.43
CA THR A 238 5.04 -10.51 -13.01
C THR A 238 3.84 -10.73 -13.94
N PRO A 239 3.60 -11.95 -14.45
CA PRO A 239 2.42 -12.25 -15.26
C PRO A 239 1.13 -12.03 -14.45
N ALA A 240 0.20 -11.25 -15.00
CA ALA A 240 -1.12 -11.02 -14.43
C ALA A 240 -2.03 -10.48 -15.52
N LYS A 241 -3.33 -10.77 -15.43
CA LYS A 241 -4.31 -10.14 -16.33
C LYS A 241 -4.38 -8.64 -16.02
N ILE A 242 -4.18 -7.80 -17.04
CA ILE A 242 -4.26 -6.35 -16.87
C ILE A 242 -5.69 -5.88 -17.08
N GLU A 243 -6.19 -5.11 -16.12
CA GLU A 243 -7.48 -4.43 -16.17
C GLU A 243 -7.24 -2.92 -16.22
N LEU A 244 -7.95 -2.28 -17.16
CA LEU A 244 -7.86 -0.85 -17.41
C LEU A 244 -9.18 -0.19 -17.01
N PRO A 245 -9.18 1.09 -16.60
CA PRO A 245 -10.29 1.71 -15.89
C PRO A 245 -11.39 2.22 -16.83
N PHE A 246 -11.77 1.45 -17.86
CA PHE A 246 -12.77 1.86 -18.85
C PHE A 246 -14.15 2.24 -18.25
N LYS A 247 -14.49 1.70 -17.06
CA LYS A 247 -15.74 2.01 -16.35
C LYS A 247 -15.70 3.33 -15.57
N LYS A 248 -14.50 3.72 -15.13
CA LYS A 248 -14.25 4.96 -14.37
C LYS A 248 -13.04 5.64 -15.01
N PRO A 249 -13.24 6.27 -16.18
CA PRO A 249 -12.15 6.77 -16.99
C PRO A 249 -11.41 7.96 -16.36
N PHE A 250 -12.02 8.64 -15.40
CA PHE A 250 -11.44 9.79 -14.71
C PHE A 250 -11.33 9.52 -13.22
N ALA A 251 -10.22 9.97 -12.62
CA ALA A 251 -10.13 10.18 -11.18
C ALA A 251 -10.66 11.57 -10.86
N LYS A 252 -11.74 11.61 -10.08
CA LYS A 252 -12.43 12.84 -9.64
C LYS A 252 -13.10 12.60 -8.29
N PHE A 253 -13.47 13.68 -7.61
CA PHE A 253 -14.17 13.58 -6.34
C PHE A 253 -15.61 13.08 -6.55
N GLU A 254 -15.94 11.93 -5.96
CA GLU A 254 -17.27 11.31 -6.07
C GLU A 254 -17.95 11.06 -4.70
N CYS A 255 -17.18 11.15 -3.62
CA CYS A 255 -17.55 10.70 -2.27
C CYS A 255 -18.08 11.85 -1.40
N VAL A 256 -19.22 12.42 -1.81
CA VAL A 256 -19.87 13.55 -1.10
C VAL A 256 -20.28 13.19 0.33
N GLU A 257 -20.57 11.93 0.61
CA GLU A 257 -20.90 11.43 1.95
C GLU A 257 -19.79 11.69 2.97
N ARG A 258 -18.54 11.79 2.51
CA ARG A 258 -17.37 12.02 3.37
C ARG A 258 -17.23 13.46 3.84
N MET A 259 -18.04 14.36 3.30
CA MET A 259 -18.15 15.75 3.76
C MET A 259 -18.91 15.84 5.09
N HIS A 260 -19.73 14.84 5.40
CA HIS A 260 -20.47 14.77 6.65
C HIS A 260 -19.64 14.07 7.73
N ARG A 261 -19.80 14.55 8.96
CA ARG A 261 -19.17 13.94 10.13
C ARG A 261 -19.72 12.52 10.33
N VAL A 262 -18.85 11.53 10.52
CA VAL A 262 -19.23 10.19 10.97
C VAL A 262 -19.86 10.32 12.37
N PRO A 263 -21.14 9.90 12.55
CA PRO A 263 -21.87 10.19 13.78
C PRO A 263 -21.34 9.49 15.04
N VAL A 264 -20.80 8.27 14.89
CA VAL A 264 -20.29 7.47 16.02
C VAL A 264 -18.89 6.95 15.70
N VAL A 265 -17.96 7.17 16.62
CA VAL A 265 -16.56 6.73 16.54
C VAL A 265 -16.17 6.09 17.88
N ILE A 266 -15.34 5.05 17.85
CA ILE A 266 -14.78 4.43 19.06
C ILE A 266 -13.28 4.70 19.13
N TYR A 267 -12.80 5.06 20.32
CA TYR A 267 -11.38 5.07 20.67
C TYR A 267 -11.10 3.89 21.60
N LEU A 268 -10.01 3.17 21.35
CA LEU A 268 -9.71 1.91 22.03
C LEU A 268 -8.20 1.78 22.24
N ASP A 269 -7.82 1.29 23.40
CA ASP A 269 -6.45 0.90 23.72
C ASP A 269 -6.41 -0.30 24.66
N PHE A 270 -5.29 -1.03 24.65
CA PHE A 270 -5.04 -2.21 25.49
C PHE A 270 -3.81 -2.00 26.36
N GLU A 271 -3.87 -2.57 27.56
CA GLU A 271 -2.68 -2.78 28.36
C GLU A 271 -2.37 -4.28 28.49
N THR A 272 -1.08 -4.59 28.56
CA THR A 272 -0.59 -5.98 28.54
C THR A 272 0.44 -6.24 29.62
N PHE A 273 0.48 -7.46 30.15
CA PHE A 273 1.65 -7.95 30.87
C PHE A 273 2.85 -8.14 29.94
N LEU A 274 4.03 -7.78 30.43
CA LEU A 274 5.30 -8.11 29.79
C LEU A 274 5.95 -9.32 30.47
N GLU A 275 5.63 -10.52 29.99
CA GLU A 275 6.22 -11.75 30.50
C GLU A 275 7.62 -11.94 29.88
N LYS A 276 8.68 -11.92 30.69
CA LYS A 276 10.06 -12.13 30.22
C LYS A 276 10.22 -13.51 29.57
N VAL A 277 10.81 -13.56 28.38
CA VAL A 277 11.16 -14.82 27.71
C VAL A 277 12.53 -15.27 28.22
N ALA A 278 12.61 -16.48 28.78
CA ALA A 278 13.76 -16.96 29.58
C ALA A 278 15.12 -17.10 28.85
N THR A 279 15.21 -16.82 27.55
CA THR A 279 16.37 -17.19 26.71
C THR A 279 17.34 -16.07 26.33
N CYS A 280 17.18 -14.83 26.82
CA CYS A 280 18.05 -13.73 26.37
C CYS A 280 18.45 -12.77 27.52
N GLN A 281 19.72 -12.77 27.90
CA GLN A 281 20.31 -11.64 28.65
C GLN A 281 20.61 -10.51 27.65
N PRO A 282 20.10 -9.28 27.85
CA PRO A 282 20.46 -8.15 27.00
C PRO A 282 21.90 -7.70 27.29
N SER A 283 22.76 -7.64 26.27
CA SER A 283 24.01 -6.89 26.35
C SER A 283 23.73 -5.41 26.10
N THR A 284 24.33 -4.52 26.87
CA THR A 284 24.20 -3.05 26.75
C THR A 284 24.84 -2.46 25.50
N GLU A 285 25.43 -3.29 24.62
CA GLU A 285 26.26 -2.85 23.49
C GLU A 285 25.64 -3.13 22.10
N GLN A 286 24.38 -3.60 22.02
CA GLN A 286 23.80 -4.12 20.76
C GLN A 286 22.36 -3.62 20.50
N SER A 287 22.04 -3.33 19.24
CA SER A 287 20.69 -3.03 18.73
C SER A 287 19.94 -4.33 18.46
N TYR A 288 18.95 -4.67 19.29
CA TYR A 288 18.18 -5.91 19.14
C TYR A 288 16.79 -5.70 18.54
N THR A 289 16.36 -6.65 17.70
CA THR A 289 14.93 -7.01 17.52
C THR A 289 14.70 -8.44 18.03
N LEU A 290 15.19 -8.72 19.24
CA LEU A 290 14.88 -9.96 19.97
C LEU A 290 13.51 -9.83 20.65
N VAL A 291 12.70 -10.89 20.63
CA VAL A 291 11.47 -10.94 21.42
C VAL A 291 11.86 -11.10 22.88
N THR A 292 12.00 -9.98 23.60
CA THR A 292 12.38 -9.96 25.03
C THR A 292 11.20 -10.31 25.93
N HIS A 293 9.99 -9.93 25.52
CA HIS A 293 8.77 -10.10 26.28
C HIS A 293 7.65 -10.72 25.46
N ARG A 294 6.82 -11.55 26.09
CA ARG A 294 5.52 -11.97 25.59
C ARG A 294 4.47 -11.01 26.15
N HIS A 295 3.70 -10.43 25.23
CA HIS A 295 2.64 -9.48 25.57
C HIS A 295 1.30 -10.21 25.75
N THR A 296 0.78 -10.20 26.97
CA THR A 296 -0.51 -10.83 27.32
C THR A 296 -1.52 -9.74 27.72
N PRO A 297 -2.64 -9.54 26.98
CA PRO A 297 -3.63 -8.51 27.31
C PRO A 297 -4.21 -8.68 28.71
N MET A 298 -4.13 -7.63 29.53
CA MET A 298 -4.62 -7.61 30.92
C MET A 298 -5.84 -6.71 31.10
N SER A 299 -5.94 -5.64 30.32
CA SER A 299 -7.08 -4.72 30.34
C SER A 299 -7.27 -4.03 28.99
N PHE A 300 -8.45 -3.47 28.80
CA PHE A 300 -8.74 -2.55 27.70
C PHE A 300 -9.66 -1.43 28.17
N CYS A 301 -9.57 -0.28 27.52
CA CYS A 301 -10.54 0.80 27.67
C CYS A 301 -11.09 1.18 26.30
N MET A 302 -12.41 1.35 26.19
CA MET A 302 -13.05 1.87 25.00
C MET A 302 -13.91 3.09 25.33
N TYR A 303 -13.80 4.12 24.51
CA TYR A 303 -14.63 5.32 24.59
C TYR A 303 -15.47 5.49 23.33
N VAL A 304 -16.80 5.53 23.48
CA VAL A 304 -17.74 5.74 22.38
C VAL A 304 -18.05 7.22 22.26
N LYS A 305 -17.52 7.84 21.21
CA LYS A 305 -17.73 9.26 20.92
C LYS A 305 -18.87 9.44 19.92
N THR A 306 -19.93 10.11 20.37
CA THR A 306 -21.04 10.54 19.51
C THR A 306 -20.86 12.00 19.06
N SER A 307 -21.33 12.26 17.85
CA SER A 307 -21.42 13.60 17.28
C SER A 307 -22.44 14.47 18.05
N ASN A 308 -22.30 15.79 17.94
CA ASN A 308 -23.16 16.73 18.67
C ASN A 308 -24.65 16.61 18.29
N GLU A 309 -24.97 16.15 17.08
CA GLU A 309 -26.37 15.94 16.68
C GLU A 309 -27.06 14.78 17.42
N LEU A 310 -26.29 13.90 18.08
CA LEU A 310 -26.80 12.79 18.86
C LEU A 310 -26.77 13.06 20.37
N GLN A 311 -26.14 14.14 20.85
CA GLN A 311 -25.93 14.36 22.29
C GLN A 311 -27.25 14.46 23.08
N ASP A 312 -28.27 15.06 22.46
CA ASP A 312 -29.58 15.29 23.09
C ASP A 312 -30.57 14.12 22.89
N LEU A 313 -30.16 13.07 22.16
CA LEU A 313 -31.01 11.92 21.84
C LEU A 313 -30.69 10.73 22.76
N ASP A 314 -31.72 10.06 23.27
CA ASP A 314 -31.52 8.78 23.95
C ASP A 314 -31.30 7.67 22.91
N HIS A 315 -30.03 7.36 22.65
CA HIS A 315 -29.59 6.39 21.65
C HIS A 315 -29.10 5.07 22.28
N GLY A 316 -29.16 4.90 23.60
CA GLY A 316 -28.75 3.66 24.29
C GLY A 316 -27.27 3.25 24.15
N LEU A 317 -26.41 4.15 23.65
CA LEU A 317 -24.97 3.92 23.54
C LEU A 317 -24.28 4.32 24.87
N PRO A 318 -23.17 3.69 25.24
CA PRO A 318 -22.43 4.04 26.45
C PRO A 318 -22.02 5.52 26.44
N LYS A 319 -22.33 6.24 27.54
CA LYS A 319 -21.91 7.63 27.74
C LYS A 319 -20.54 7.75 28.42
N GLU A 320 -20.21 6.77 29.25
CA GLU A 320 -18.95 6.67 29.98
C GLU A 320 -17.93 5.77 29.24
N PRO A 321 -16.61 6.01 29.39
CA PRO A 321 -15.58 5.07 28.96
C PRO A 321 -15.77 3.72 29.65
N TYR A 322 -15.78 2.64 28.87
CA TYR A 322 -15.89 1.28 29.37
C TYR A 322 -14.50 0.71 29.57
N LEU A 323 -14.16 0.40 30.83
CA LEU A 323 -12.89 -0.20 31.21
C LEU A 323 -13.13 -1.62 31.72
N TYR A 324 -12.28 -2.55 31.28
CA TYR A 324 -12.26 -3.91 31.76
C TYR A 324 -10.83 -4.32 32.07
N ARG A 325 -10.60 -4.83 33.28
CA ARG A 325 -9.36 -5.48 33.69
C ARG A 325 -9.68 -6.89 34.17
N GLY A 326 -9.10 -7.88 33.50
CA GLY A 326 -9.39 -9.29 33.77
C GLY A 326 -8.84 -10.22 32.71
N PRO A 327 -8.93 -11.54 32.93
CA PRO A 327 -8.55 -12.52 31.93
C PRO A 327 -9.39 -12.37 30.65
N ASP A 328 -8.85 -12.80 29.51
CA ASP A 328 -9.52 -12.71 28.21
C ASP A 328 -9.97 -11.29 27.83
N ALA A 329 -9.22 -10.26 28.21
CA ALA A 329 -9.54 -8.86 27.93
C ALA A 329 -9.83 -8.60 26.44
N ALA A 330 -9.05 -9.20 25.54
CA ALA A 330 -9.26 -9.08 24.09
C ALA A 330 -10.60 -9.65 23.63
N LYS A 331 -11.02 -10.80 24.17
CA LYS A 331 -12.30 -11.44 23.86
C LYS A 331 -13.48 -10.60 24.36
N HIS A 332 -13.39 -10.09 25.59
CA HIS A 332 -14.40 -9.18 26.16
C HIS A 332 -14.50 -7.89 25.35
N CYS A 333 -13.38 -7.35 24.86
CA CYS A 333 -13.37 -6.20 23.97
C CYS A 333 -14.17 -6.47 22.68
N ILE A 334 -13.88 -7.56 21.97
CA ILE A 334 -14.62 -7.92 20.75
C ILE A 334 -16.12 -8.10 21.03
N PHE A 335 -16.48 -8.74 22.14
CA PHE A 335 -17.88 -8.88 22.54
C PHE A 335 -18.56 -7.52 22.74
N LYS A 336 -17.91 -6.60 23.48
CA LYS A 336 -18.47 -5.27 23.75
C LYS A 336 -18.57 -4.41 22.48
N LEU A 337 -17.59 -4.49 21.60
CA LEU A 337 -17.62 -3.80 20.29
C LEU A 337 -18.78 -4.31 19.42
N LYS A 338 -19.07 -5.62 19.42
CA LYS A 338 -20.23 -6.19 18.71
C LYS A 338 -21.56 -5.64 19.25
N GLU A 339 -21.72 -5.58 20.57
CA GLU A 339 -22.92 -5.01 21.21
C GLU A 339 -23.14 -3.54 20.77
N VAL A 340 -22.09 -2.72 20.80
CA VAL A 340 -22.17 -1.32 20.37
C VAL A 340 -22.48 -1.22 18.87
N ALA A 341 -21.88 -2.07 18.03
CA ALA A 341 -22.16 -2.08 16.59
C ALA A 341 -23.62 -2.41 16.27
N GLU A 342 -24.22 -3.36 17.00
CA GLU A 342 -25.64 -3.71 16.81
C GLU A 342 -26.55 -2.53 17.18
N LYS A 343 -26.27 -1.82 18.28
CA LYS A 343 -26.98 -0.59 18.65
C LYS A 343 -26.83 0.51 17.61
N VAL A 344 -25.63 0.72 17.08
CA VAL A 344 -25.39 1.69 15.99
C VAL A 344 -26.13 1.30 14.70
N ALA A 345 -26.20 0.00 14.37
CA ALA A 345 -26.95 -0.46 13.20
C ALA A 345 -28.46 -0.20 13.31
N VAL A 346 -29.01 -0.28 14.52
CA VAL A 346 -30.40 0.11 14.81
C VAL A 346 -30.56 1.62 14.68
N LEU A 347 -29.69 2.40 15.31
CA LEU A 347 -29.68 3.87 15.22
C LEU A 347 -29.66 4.33 13.75
N TYR A 348 -28.74 3.81 12.94
CA TYR A 348 -28.60 4.18 11.52
C TYR A 348 -29.73 3.71 10.61
N SER A 349 -30.66 2.88 11.12
CA SER A 349 -31.85 2.48 10.37
C SER A 349 -33.05 3.39 10.57
N HIS A 350 -32.97 4.34 11.52
CA HIS A 350 -34.00 5.36 11.69
C HIS A 350 -33.87 6.44 10.60
N ASN A 351 -35.02 6.99 10.21
CA ASN A 351 -35.11 8.12 9.30
C ASN A 351 -36.06 9.16 9.89
N ILE A 352 -35.51 10.07 10.67
CA ILE A 352 -36.25 11.20 11.23
C ILE A 352 -36.55 12.19 10.11
N GLU A 353 -37.82 12.54 9.96
CA GLU A 353 -38.27 13.49 8.94
C GLU A 353 -37.70 14.88 9.20
N CYS A 354 -37.42 15.61 8.11
CA CYS A 354 -36.96 16.98 8.18
C CYS A 354 -38.14 17.94 8.44
N SER A 355 -38.00 18.80 9.45
CA SER A 355 -38.82 20.00 9.59
C SER A 355 -37.96 21.23 9.25
N LEU A 356 -38.45 22.09 8.35
CA LEU A 356 -37.76 23.31 7.92
C LEU A 356 -38.32 24.51 8.69
N GLY A 357 -37.44 25.33 9.25
CA GLY A 357 -37.79 26.65 9.76
C GLY A 357 -38.02 27.68 8.65
N GLY A 358 -38.63 28.84 8.97
CA GLY A 358 -38.93 29.88 7.98
C GLY A 358 -37.71 30.39 7.21
N GLU A 359 -36.59 30.66 7.89
CA GLU A 359 -35.33 31.09 7.26
C GLU A 359 -34.72 30.01 6.36
N GLU A 360 -34.80 28.74 6.77
CA GLU A 360 -34.27 27.62 5.99
C GLU A 360 -35.07 27.40 4.70
N MET A 361 -36.40 27.62 4.75
CA MET A 361 -37.26 27.57 3.56
C MET A 361 -36.87 28.66 2.55
N VAL A 362 -36.63 29.90 3.02
CA VAL A 362 -36.16 31.01 2.18
C VAL A 362 -34.83 30.65 1.54
N TYR A 363 -33.82 30.26 2.34
CA TYR A 363 -32.51 29.86 1.83
C TYR A 363 -32.60 28.69 0.82
N HIS A 364 -33.41 27.68 1.10
CA HIS A 364 -33.64 26.57 0.17
C HIS A 364 -34.23 27.05 -1.15
N SER A 365 -35.22 27.94 -1.10
CA SER A 365 -35.92 28.46 -2.27
C SER A 365 -35.00 29.29 -3.18
N GLU A 366 -34.18 30.16 -2.60
CA GLU A 366 -33.30 31.10 -3.31
C GLU A 366 -32.02 30.46 -3.83
N ALA A 367 -31.60 29.33 -3.26
CA ALA A 367 -30.39 28.65 -3.67
C ALA A 367 -30.41 28.20 -5.14
N LEU A 368 -29.39 28.65 -5.88
CA LEU A 368 -29.17 28.36 -7.31
C LEU A 368 -28.20 27.19 -7.56
N VAL A 369 -27.40 26.83 -6.55
CA VAL A 369 -26.37 25.80 -6.64
C VAL A 369 -26.51 24.76 -5.52
N CYS A 370 -26.13 23.53 -5.83
CA CYS A 370 -26.08 22.43 -4.87
C CYS A 370 -24.94 22.65 -3.86
N TYR A 371 -25.23 22.65 -2.56
CA TYR A 371 -24.21 22.92 -1.52
C TYR A 371 -23.12 21.83 -1.42
N LEU A 372 -23.39 20.61 -1.92
CA LEU A 372 -22.45 19.49 -1.87
C LEU A 372 -21.41 19.53 -2.99
N CYS A 373 -21.82 19.92 -4.20
CA CYS A 373 -20.96 19.85 -5.39
C CYS A 373 -20.76 21.20 -6.09
N ASN A 374 -21.38 22.27 -5.59
CA ASN A 374 -21.33 23.64 -6.11
C ASN A 374 -21.72 23.78 -7.59
N LYS A 375 -22.51 22.84 -8.11
CA LYS A 375 -23.02 22.87 -9.49
C LYS A 375 -24.46 23.38 -9.51
N PRO A 376 -24.89 24.05 -10.59
CA PRO A 376 -26.23 24.62 -10.69
C PRO A 376 -27.32 23.54 -10.67
N PHE A 377 -28.51 23.90 -10.16
CA PHE A 377 -29.70 23.07 -10.30
C PHE A 377 -30.22 23.09 -11.73
N LEU A 378 -30.66 21.93 -12.23
CA LEU A 378 -31.22 21.80 -13.58
C LEU A 378 -32.52 20.99 -13.53
N ASN A 379 -33.36 21.14 -14.56
CA ASN A 379 -34.65 20.45 -14.64
C ASN A 379 -34.53 18.92 -14.78
N ALA A 380 -33.36 18.41 -15.16
CA ALA A 380 -33.12 16.97 -15.22
C ALA A 380 -33.21 16.32 -13.82
N LYS A 381 -33.90 15.17 -13.71
CA LYS A 381 -34.16 14.46 -12.44
C LYS A 381 -32.93 14.29 -11.54
N GLN A 382 -31.76 14.11 -12.12
CA GLN A 382 -30.49 13.94 -11.41
C GLN A 382 -30.02 15.22 -10.69
N PHE A 383 -30.28 16.37 -11.30
CA PHE A 383 -29.82 17.71 -10.91
C PHE A 383 -30.97 18.58 -10.38
N LYS A 384 -32.15 17.99 -10.18
CA LYS A 384 -33.28 18.63 -9.52
C LYS A 384 -32.91 18.96 -8.07
N LYS A 385 -33.30 20.15 -7.61
CA LYS A 385 -33.15 20.60 -6.22
C LYS A 385 -34.02 19.75 -5.29
N VAL A 386 -33.42 19.23 -4.23
CA VAL A 386 -34.07 18.47 -3.14
C VAL A 386 -33.52 18.93 -1.80
N ILE A 387 -34.28 18.67 -0.74
CA ILE A 387 -33.92 18.94 0.65
C ILE A 387 -33.03 17.80 1.14
N ASP A 388 -31.78 18.10 1.49
CA ASP A 388 -30.89 17.17 2.19
C ASP A 388 -30.93 17.48 3.70
N HIS A 389 -31.03 16.43 4.50
CA HIS A 389 -31.17 16.53 5.96
C HIS A 389 -30.50 15.34 6.65
N SER A 390 -30.29 15.44 7.95
CA SER A 390 -29.79 14.33 8.75
C SER A 390 -30.92 13.37 9.11
N HIS A 391 -30.84 12.12 8.65
CA HIS A 391 -31.79 11.06 9.04
C HIS A 391 -31.75 10.73 10.54
N LEU A 392 -30.70 11.15 11.25
CA LEU A 392 -30.53 10.88 12.68
C LEU A 392 -31.17 11.95 13.58
N SER A 393 -31.23 13.20 13.12
CA SER A 393 -31.68 14.35 13.93
C SER A 393 -32.81 15.15 13.28
N GLY A 394 -33.16 14.88 12.03
CA GLY A 394 -34.09 15.68 11.22
C GLY A 394 -33.52 17.02 10.76
N LYS A 395 -32.31 17.42 11.21
CA LYS A 395 -31.73 18.74 10.92
C LYS A 395 -31.47 18.94 9.43
N TYR A 396 -31.96 20.05 8.89
CA TYR A 396 -31.69 20.47 7.53
C TYR A 396 -30.20 20.74 7.32
N ARG A 397 -29.66 20.28 6.19
CA ARG A 397 -28.23 20.45 5.83
C ARG A 397 -28.06 21.41 4.66
N GLY A 398 -28.97 21.38 3.69
CA GLY A 398 -28.94 22.31 2.57
C GLY A 398 -29.65 21.84 1.31
N PRO A 399 -29.69 22.70 0.28
CA PRO A 399 -30.28 22.40 -1.01
C PRO A 399 -29.30 21.55 -1.84
N ALA A 400 -29.67 20.31 -2.12
CA ALA A 400 -28.82 19.35 -2.82
C ALA A 400 -29.40 18.93 -4.17
N HIS A 401 -28.55 18.43 -5.07
CA HIS A 401 -29.04 17.65 -6.20
C HIS A 401 -29.61 16.33 -5.70
N ASN A 402 -30.70 15.86 -6.30
CA ASN A 402 -31.25 14.54 -6.01
C ASN A 402 -30.17 13.42 -6.03
N SER A 403 -29.25 13.46 -6.99
CA SER A 403 -28.14 12.49 -7.05
C SER A 403 -26.99 12.71 -6.07
N CYS A 404 -26.81 13.92 -5.55
CA CYS A 404 -25.86 14.15 -4.47
C CYS A 404 -26.45 13.68 -3.14
N ASN A 405 -27.70 14.05 -2.86
CA ASN A 405 -28.49 13.59 -1.71
C ASN A 405 -28.51 12.06 -1.59
N LEU A 406 -28.83 11.34 -2.68
CA LEU A 406 -28.86 9.86 -2.68
C LEU A 406 -27.50 9.20 -2.35
N ARG A 407 -26.40 9.93 -2.53
CA ARG A 407 -25.05 9.45 -2.18
C ARG A 407 -24.67 9.75 -0.74
N CYS A 408 -25.31 10.72 -0.08
CA CYS A 408 -25.09 11.08 1.32
C CYS A 408 -25.69 10.04 2.29
N GLN A 409 -25.19 8.81 2.20
CA GLN A 409 -25.61 7.70 3.05
C GLN A 409 -24.78 7.67 4.34
N LEU A 410 -25.43 7.26 5.43
CA LEU A 410 -24.73 6.92 6.66
C LEU A 410 -23.73 5.78 6.41
N PRO A 411 -22.58 5.78 7.10
CA PRO A 411 -21.58 4.76 6.89
C PRO A 411 -22.10 3.38 7.31
N ASN A 412 -21.86 2.37 6.48
CA ASN A 412 -22.13 0.97 6.82
C ASN A 412 -21.05 0.35 7.72
N PHE A 413 -20.33 1.18 8.47
CA PHE A 413 -19.21 0.77 9.31
C PHE A 413 -19.14 1.65 10.56
N LEU A 414 -18.60 1.07 11.64
CA LEU A 414 -18.25 1.75 12.87
C LEU A 414 -16.71 1.87 12.95
N PRO A 415 -16.14 3.07 12.80
CA PRO A 415 -14.69 3.26 12.91
C PRO A 415 -14.24 3.13 14.37
N ILE A 416 -13.17 2.36 14.56
CA ILE A 416 -12.48 2.16 15.84
C ILE A 416 -11.04 2.61 15.65
N PHE A 417 -10.59 3.59 16.42
CA PHE A 417 -9.23 4.12 16.39
C PHE A 417 -8.41 3.57 17.55
N CYS A 418 -7.29 2.94 17.22
CA CYS A 418 -6.19 2.68 18.14
C CYS A 418 -4.96 3.46 17.65
N HIS A 419 -4.11 3.91 18.56
CA HIS A 419 -2.88 4.61 18.18
C HIS A 419 -1.77 3.60 17.90
N ASN A 420 -1.19 3.65 16.69
CA ASN A 420 -0.21 2.65 16.23
C ASN A 420 -0.78 1.22 16.18
N LEU A 421 -2.06 1.09 15.80
CA LEU A 421 -2.77 -0.18 15.63
C LEU A 421 -1.95 -1.21 14.84
N SER A 422 -1.38 -0.80 13.69
CA SER A 422 -0.61 -1.69 12.81
C SER A 422 0.62 -2.28 13.51
N GLY A 423 1.17 -1.60 14.51
CA GLY A 423 2.39 -1.97 15.21
C GLY A 423 2.17 -2.81 16.46
N TYR A 424 0.98 -2.74 17.07
CA TYR A 424 0.73 -3.33 18.39
C TYR A 424 -0.64 -4.02 18.49
N ASP A 425 -1.74 -3.27 18.69
CA ASP A 425 -3.06 -3.82 19.05
C ASP A 425 -3.64 -4.76 18.01
N ALA A 426 -3.27 -4.60 16.73
CA ALA A 426 -3.73 -5.52 15.68
C ALA A 426 -3.37 -6.98 15.99
N HIS A 427 -2.21 -7.23 16.63
CA HIS A 427 -1.78 -8.58 16.99
C HIS A 427 -2.62 -9.22 18.10
N ILE A 428 -3.26 -8.39 18.93
CA ILE A 428 -4.19 -8.80 19.99
C ILE A 428 -5.57 -9.03 19.36
N ILE A 429 -6.10 -7.99 18.70
CA ILE A 429 -7.48 -7.95 18.19
C ILE A 429 -7.72 -9.00 17.11
N VAL A 430 -6.80 -9.14 16.15
CA VAL A 430 -7.01 -10.01 14.98
C VAL A 430 -7.23 -11.46 15.38
N LYS A 431 -6.53 -11.94 16.42
CA LYS A 431 -6.65 -13.34 16.92
C LYS A 431 -8.06 -13.64 17.43
N GLU A 432 -8.72 -12.66 18.03
CA GLU A 432 -10.07 -12.79 18.59
C GLU A 432 -11.19 -12.65 17.55
N LEU A 433 -10.88 -12.19 16.34
CA LEU A 433 -11.87 -12.10 15.25
C LEU A 433 -12.24 -13.46 14.66
N GLY A 434 -11.47 -14.51 14.97
CA GLY A 434 -11.62 -15.86 14.42
C GLY A 434 -12.78 -16.67 14.99
N TYR A 435 -13.31 -16.31 16.16
CA TYR A 435 -14.27 -17.14 16.89
C TYR A 435 -15.73 -17.05 16.40
N ASP A 436 -15.94 -16.56 15.18
CA ASP A 436 -17.23 -16.66 14.48
C ASP A 436 -17.03 -16.82 12.95
N GLU A 437 -18.04 -17.34 12.27
CA GLU A 437 -18.01 -17.64 10.83
C GLU A 437 -18.13 -16.41 9.92
N LYS A 438 -18.32 -15.20 10.47
CA LYS A 438 -18.50 -14.00 9.66
C LYS A 438 -17.18 -13.54 9.04
N ASP A 439 -17.30 -12.99 7.84
CA ASP A 439 -16.15 -12.60 7.03
C ASP A 439 -15.31 -11.48 7.67
N ILE A 440 -13.99 -11.59 7.47
CA ILE A 440 -12.99 -10.59 7.86
C ILE A 440 -12.40 -10.00 6.57
N GLU A 441 -12.51 -8.67 6.44
CA GLU A 441 -11.89 -7.92 5.34
C GLU A 441 -10.55 -7.35 5.81
N VAL A 442 -9.51 -7.43 4.97
CA VAL A 442 -8.18 -6.90 5.31
C VAL A 442 -7.59 -6.06 4.18
N ILE A 443 -6.86 -5.02 4.57
CA ILE A 443 -5.98 -4.25 3.70
C ILE A 443 -4.54 -4.51 4.17
N PRO A 444 -3.88 -5.55 3.65
CA PRO A 444 -2.58 -5.97 4.15
C PRO A 444 -1.46 -5.06 3.64
N ASN A 445 -0.49 -4.76 4.53
CA ASN A 445 0.82 -4.25 4.14
C ASN A 445 1.86 -5.37 4.14
N SER A 446 1.73 -6.32 5.07
CA SER A 446 2.49 -7.57 5.17
C SER A 446 1.61 -8.65 5.82
N GLU A 447 2.18 -9.82 6.13
CA GLU A 447 1.52 -10.85 6.94
C GLU A 447 1.14 -10.34 8.33
N GLU A 448 2.02 -9.55 8.94
CA GLU A 448 1.92 -9.18 10.34
C GLU A 448 1.31 -7.78 10.52
N LYS A 449 1.55 -6.88 9.56
CA LYS A 449 1.06 -5.50 9.60
C LYS A 449 -0.07 -5.27 8.59
N TYR A 450 -1.25 -4.89 9.10
CA TYR A 450 -2.41 -4.49 8.30
C TYR A 450 -2.60 -2.98 8.32
N ILE A 451 -2.86 -2.36 7.17
CA ILE A 451 -3.26 -0.94 7.10
C ILE A 451 -4.58 -0.75 7.84
N SER A 452 -5.51 -1.69 7.65
CA SER A 452 -6.79 -1.76 8.33
C SER A 452 -7.37 -3.16 8.15
N PHE A 453 -8.24 -3.57 9.07
CA PHE A 453 -9.06 -4.76 8.95
C PHE A 453 -10.49 -4.45 9.42
N SER A 454 -11.45 -5.23 8.97
CA SER A 454 -12.85 -5.06 9.33
C SER A 454 -13.53 -6.39 9.57
N LYS A 455 -14.38 -6.45 10.59
CA LYS A 455 -15.21 -7.62 10.91
C LYS A 455 -16.66 -7.32 10.54
N ILE A 456 -17.23 -8.14 9.66
CA ILE A 456 -18.64 -8.02 9.30
C ILE A 456 -19.48 -8.50 10.49
N ILE A 457 -20.39 -7.63 10.98
CA ILE A 457 -21.29 -7.97 12.08
C ILE A 457 -22.63 -8.44 11.54
N ASN A 458 -23.21 -7.71 10.59
CA ASN A 458 -24.44 -8.11 9.90
C ASN A 458 -24.50 -7.44 8.52
N ASN A 459 -25.62 -7.57 7.82
CA ASN A 459 -25.77 -6.98 6.48
C ASN A 459 -25.78 -5.43 6.49
N LYS A 460 -25.90 -4.79 7.66
CA LYS A 460 -25.99 -3.33 7.81
C LYS A 460 -24.68 -2.69 8.25
N ILE A 461 -23.92 -3.33 9.15
CA ILE A 461 -22.73 -2.73 9.77
C ILE A 461 -21.53 -3.69 9.88
N LYS A 462 -20.34 -3.11 9.79
CA LYS A 462 -19.06 -3.76 10.11
C LYS A 462 -18.22 -2.93 11.08
N LEU A 463 -17.43 -3.59 11.91
CA LEU A 463 -16.39 -2.94 12.70
C LEU A 463 -15.20 -2.64 11.78
N ARG A 464 -14.70 -1.41 11.78
CA ARG A 464 -13.53 -1.01 10.98
C ARG A 464 -12.44 -0.49 11.91
N PHE A 465 -11.36 -1.24 12.03
CA PHE A 465 -10.21 -0.86 12.85
C PHE A 465 -9.26 0.02 12.04
N LEU A 466 -8.92 1.18 12.61
CA LEU A 466 -8.15 2.25 12.00
C LEU A 466 -6.97 2.62 12.89
N ASP A 467 -5.86 2.93 12.26
CA ASP A 467 -4.63 3.36 12.92
C ASP A 467 -4.54 4.88 12.90
N SER A 468 -4.67 5.53 14.06
CA SER A 468 -4.58 7.00 14.13
C SER A 468 -3.17 7.52 13.76
N PHE A 469 -2.12 6.69 13.94
CA PHE A 469 -0.74 7.03 13.58
C PHE A 469 -0.56 7.18 12.06
N ARG A 470 -1.41 6.53 11.25
CA ARG A 470 -1.43 6.69 9.78
C ARG A 470 -2.08 7.99 9.33
N PHE A 471 -2.64 8.77 10.24
CA PHE A 471 -3.09 10.13 10.02
C PHE A 471 -2.14 11.15 10.62
N MET A 472 -1.62 10.87 11.82
CA MET A 472 -0.77 11.74 12.60
C MET A 472 0.45 10.95 13.06
N ALA A 473 1.54 10.98 12.29
CA ALA A 473 2.71 10.13 12.49
C ALA A 473 3.65 10.66 13.59
N SER A 474 3.09 10.89 14.79
CA SER A 474 3.81 11.30 15.99
C SER A 474 3.21 10.60 17.21
N SER A 475 3.94 10.59 18.33
CA SER A 475 3.49 9.97 19.59
C SER A 475 2.33 10.77 20.22
N LEU A 476 1.49 10.09 21.03
CA LEU A 476 0.42 10.78 21.78
C LEU A 476 0.95 11.92 22.67
N ASP A 477 2.16 11.79 23.23
CA ASP A 477 2.78 12.84 24.04
C ASP A 477 3.15 14.09 23.21
N SER A 478 3.70 13.89 22.02
CA SER A 478 3.98 15.01 21.11
C SER A 478 2.68 15.65 20.60
N LEU A 479 1.65 14.86 20.34
CA LEU A 479 0.37 15.35 19.82
C LEU A 479 -0.45 16.08 20.90
N SER A 480 -0.41 15.66 22.16
CA SER A 480 -1.15 16.31 23.24
C SER A 480 -0.66 17.73 23.53
N LYS A 481 0.64 17.99 23.39
CA LYS A 481 1.26 19.32 23.54
C LYS A 481 0.70 20.35 22.55
N ASN A 482 0.12 19.91 21.45
CA ASN A 482 -0.48 20.77 20.43
C ASN A 482 -1.96 21.11 20.69
N LEU A 483 -2.58 20.54 21.73
CA LEU A 483 -3.96 20.80 22.08
C LEU A 483 -4.09 21.98 23.05
N THR A 484 -4.97 22.93 22.72
CA THR A 484 -5.36 24.01 23.63
C THR A 484 -6.54 23.62 24.52
N HIS A 485 -7.41 22.73 24.04
CA HIS A 485 -8.65 22.31 24.70
C HIS A 485 -8.77 20.78 24.74
N PHE A 486 -9.12 20.25 25.91
CA PHE A 486 -9.29 18.82 26.18
C PHE A 486 -10.74 18.55 26.57
N THR A 487 -11.60 18.47 25.55
CA THR A 487 -13.06 18.45 25.70
C THR A 487 -13.56 17.12 26.23
N GLU A 488 -12.98 16.03 25.76
CA GLU A 488 -13.39 14.67 26.12
C GLU A 488 -12.86 14.30 27.51
N ILE A 489 -11.61 14.62 27.84
CA ILE A 489 -11.07 14.42 29.20
C ILE A 489 -11.87 15.23 30.24
N SER A 490 -12.21 16.49 29.95
CA SER A 490 -12.91 17.36 30.92
C SER A 490 -14.30 16.88 31.34
N LYS A 491 -14.89 15.94 30.60
CA LYS A 491 -16.20 15.34 30.96
C LYS A 491 -16.10 14.36 32.11
N PHE A 492 -14.93 13.75 32.29
CA PHE A 492 -14.74 12.61 33.20
C PHE A 492 -13.74 12.89 34.31
N ILE A 493 -12.93 13.95 34.17
CA ILE A 493 -11.90 14.33 35.13
C ILE A 493 -12.25 15.69 35.74
N ALA A 494 -12.15 15.80 37.07
CA ALA A 494 -12.46 17.01 37.80
C ALA A 494 -11.52 18.18 37.40
N PRO A 495 -12.02 19.44 37.34
CA PRO A 495 -11.22 20.59 36.89
C PRO A 495 -9.90 20.78 37.64
N ASN A 496 -9.86 20.51 38.95
CA ASN A 496 -8.67 20.60 39.78
C ASN A 496 -7.58 19.58 39.40
N LEU A 497 -7.97 18.45 38.81
CA LEU A 497 -7.05 17.37 38.38
C LEU A 497 -6.61 17.51 36.92
N MET A 498 -7.20 18.44 36.16
CA MET A 498 -6.93 18.58 34.72
C MET A 498 -5.46 18.82 34.39
N HIS A 499 -4.71 19.52 35.25
CA HIS A 499 -3.29 19.79 35.01
C HIS A 499 -2.42 18.52 34.98
N LEU A 500 -2.89 17.43 35.62
CA LEU A 500 -2.17 16.16 35.67
C LEU A 500 -2.39 15.27 34.44
N VAL A 501 -3.47 15.48 33.68
CA VAL A 501 -3.95 14.56 32.63
C VAL A 501 -3.86 15.14 31.21
N LYS A 502 -3.23 16.31 31.04
CA LYS A 502 -3.04 16.97 29.73
C LYS A 502 -1.86 16.44 28.92
N ARG A 503 -1.02 15.60 29.52
CA ARG A 503 0.09 14.92 28.85
C ARG A 503 -0.02 13.42 29.05
N LYS A 504 0.75 12.66 28.28
CA LYS A 504 0.76 11.20 28.40
C LYS A 504 1.24 10.81 29.81
N GLY A 505 0.55 9.85 30.43
CA GLY A 505 0.92 9.34 31.75
C GLY A 505 2.22 8.53 31.71
N VAL A 506 2.65 8.07 32.88
CA VAL A 506 3.82 7.18 33.02
C VAL A 506 3.38 5.82 33.51
N PHE A 507 3.98 4.75 32.99
CA PHE A 507 3.62 3.39 33.38
C PHE A 507 4.84 2.47 33.42
N PRO A 508 5.01 1.65 34.48
CA PRO A 508 6.18 0.79 34.63
C PRO A 508 5.97 -0.54 33.89
N TYR A 509 6.01 -0.48 32.56
CA TYR A 509 5.65 -1.60 31.68
C TYR A 509 6.41 -2.91 31.99
N GLU A 510 7.73 -2.85 32.19
CA GLU A 510 8.55 -4.07 32.43
C GLU A 510 8.42 -4.63 33.84
N HIS A 511 7.95 -3.82 34.80
CA HIS A 511 7.65 -4.27 36.17
C HIS A 511 6.34 -5.05 36.22
N VAL A 512 5.36 -4.70 35.38
CA VAL A 512 4.04 -5.32 35.32
C VAL A 512 4.09 -6.60 34.47
N SER A 513 4.70 -7.64 35.04
CA SER A 513 4.90 -8.93 34.35
C SER A 513 3.80 -9.97 34.57
N ASN A 514 2.93 -9.79 35.57
CA ASN A 514 1.87 -10.73 35.94
C ASN A 514 0.80 -10.08 36.83
N TRP A 515 -0.28 -10.81 37.10
CA TRP A 515 -1.42 -10.35 37.92
C TRP A 515 -1.04 -9.90 39.34
N ASN A 516 -0.08 -10.56 40.00
CA ASN A 516 0.27 -10.23 41.39
C ASN A 516 0.86 -8.83 41.51
N LYS A 517 1.55 -8.36 40.47
CA LYS A 517 2.11 -7.00 40.42
C LYS A 517 1.04 -5.92 40.48
N LEU A 518 -0.15 -6.18 39.95
CA LEU A 518 -1.27 -5.24 40.01
C LEU A 518 -1.85 -5.08 41.42
N ASN A 519 -1.56 -6.01 42.34
CA ASN A 519 -2.01 -5.95 43.73
C ASN A 519 -1.06 -5.16 44.63
N GLU A 520 0.07 -4.66 44.12
CA GLU A 520 1.00 -3.82 44.88
C GLU A 520 0.30 -2.52 45.32
N THR A 521 0.37 -2.19 46.61
CA THR A 521 -0.38 -1.08 47.23
C THR A 521 0.42 0.22 47.35
N SER A 522 1.67 0.22 46.92
CA SER A 522 2.57 1.37 46.90
C SER A 522 2.92 1.77 45.46
N PHE A 523 3.10 3.07 45.22
CA PHE A 523 3.62 3.52 43.93
C PHE A 523 5.01 2.91 43.67
N PRO A 524 5.27 2.33 42.47
CA PRO A 524 6.53 1.65 42.21
C PRO A 524 7.76 2.56 42.39
N PRO A 525 8.91 1.99 42.79
CA PRO A 525 10.14 2.75 42.91
C PRO A 525 10.64 3.19 41.52
N ILE A 526 11.47 4.24 41.45
CA ILE A 526 11.86 4.87 40.17
C ILE A 526 12.57 3.89 39.22
N GLU A 527 13.31 2.93 39.76
CA GLU A 527 14.03 1.89 39.02
C GLU A 527 13.08 0.93 38.29
N ALA A 528 11.84 0.79 38.77
CA ALA A 528 10.81 -0.06 38.14
C ALA A 528 10.31 0.50 36.80
N PHE A 529 10.61 1.76 36.48
CA PHE A 529 10.24 2.41 35.23
C PHE A 529 11.34 2.32 34.16
N PHE A 530 12.42 1.56 34.40
CA PHE A 530 13.46 1.34 33.39
C PHE A 530 12.90 0.65 32.15
N SER A 531 13.25 1.17 30.97
CA SER A 531 12.90 0.57 29.68
C SER A 531 14.12 -0.03 29.01
N SER A 532 14.18 -1.35 28.94
CA SER A 532 15.20 -2.10 28.19
C SER A 532 15.16 -1.76 26.70
N LEU A 533 14.00 -1.34 26.16
CA LEU A 533 13.85 -0.94 24.76
C LEU A 533 14.54 0.38 24.44
N LYS A 534 14.57 1.32 25.39
CA LYS A 534 15.23 2.62 25.22
C LYS A 534 16.61 2.70 25.87
N GLY A 535 16.95 1.76 26.76
CA GLY A 535 18.18 1.78 27.55
C GLY A 535 18.22 2.90 28.58
N GLU A 536 17.07 3.49 28.93
CA GLU A 536 16.96 4.64 29.82
C GLU A 536 15.87 4.43 30.88
N GLY A 537 16.06 5.07 32.04
CA GLY A 537 15.04 5.20 33.08
C GLY A 537 14.05 6.33 32.78
N ILE A 538 13.06 6.48 33.65
CA ILE A 538 12.15 7.62 33.63
C ILE A 538 12.86 8.89 34.12
N SER A 539 12.43 10.08 33.65
CA SER A 539 12.89 11.35 34.20
C SER A 539 12.34 11.58 35.62
N GLU A 540 13.06 12.33 36.45
CA GLU A 540 12.57 12.69 37.80
C GLU A 540 11.25 13.46 37.74
N GLU A 541 11.08 14.36 36.77
CA GLU A 541 9.86 15.14 36.58
C GLU A 541 8.66 14.24 36.28
N ASP A 542 8.83 13.28 35.36
CA ASP A 542 7.78 12.33 34.98
C ASP A 542 7.44 11.37 36.13
N TYR A 543 8.44 10.94 36.91
CA TYR A 543 8.22 10.10 38.09
C TYR A 543 7.43 10.83 39.19
N ILE A 544 7.80 12.09 39.49
CA ILE A 544 7.09 12.93 40.46
C ILE A 544 5.64 13.13 40.02
N GLN A 545 5.42 13.41 38.74
CA GLN A 545 4.06 13.57 38.20
C GLN A 545 3.25 12.27 38.31
N GLY A 546 3.86 11.12 38.00
CA GLY A 546 3.21 9.80 38.17
C GLY A 546 2.75 9.56 39.60
N ARG A 547 3.58 9.93 40.59
CA ARG A 547 3.23 9.87 42.02
C ARG A 547 2.10 10.84 42.37
N GLN A 548 2.12 12.06 41.85
CA GLN A 548 1.01 13.00 42.04
C GLN A 548 -0.31 12.47 41.48
N VAL A 549 -0.29 11.81 40.32
CA VAL A 549 -1.48 11.14 39.77
C VAL A 549 -1.95 10.02 40.69
N TRP A 550 -1.05 9.17 41.19
CA TRP A 550 -1.39 8.12 42.14
C TRP A 550 -2.11 8.67 43.38
N GLU A 551 -1.57 9.72 43.98
CA GLU A 551 -2.12 10.34 45.19
C GLU A 551 -3.44 11.07 44.90
N ALA A 552 -3.48 11.89 43.85
CA ALA A 552 -4.63 12.71 43.52
C ALA A 552 -5.88 11.91 43.13
N PHE A 553 -5.69 10.72 42.54
CA PHE A 553 -6.78 9.79 42.24
C PHE A 553 -7.02 8.76 43.35
N SER A 554 -6.29 8.85 44.47
CA SER A 554 -6.43 7.96 45.63
C SER A 554 -6.29 6.47 45.27
N CYS A 555 -5.34 6.15 44.38
CA CYS A 555 -5.09 4.78 43.94
C CYS A 555 -4.68 3.89 45.11
N LYS A 556 -5.38 2.77 45.29
CA LYS A 556 -5.08 1.77 46.34
C LYS A 556 -4.14 0.66 45.86
N SER A 557 -4.02 0.49 44.55
CA SER A 557 -3.22 -0.56 43.94
C SER A 557 -2.66 -0.15 42.57
N LEU A 558 -1.59 -0.82 42.14
CA LEU A 558 -1.02 -0.64 40.80
C LEU A 558 -2.01 -0.98 39.69
N GLY A 559 -2.95 -1.88 39.96
CA GLY A 559 -4.10 -2.11 39.09
C GLY A 559 -4.93 -0.84 38.90
N GLU A 560 -5.41 -0.22 39.98
CA GLU A 560 -6.25 1.00 39.88
C GLU A 560 -5.50 2.13 39.17
N TYR A 561 -4.21 2.27 39.41
CA TYR A 561 -3.36 3.20 38.66
C TYR A 561 -3.30 2.88 37.16
N SER A 562 -3.15 1.60 36.80
CA SER A 562 -3.19 1.13 35.40
C SER A 562 -4.53 1.44 34.74
N ASP A 563 -5.64 1.29 35.45
CA ASP A 563 -6.97 1.60 34.91
C ASP A 563 -7.12 3.10 34.60
N ILE A 564 -6.65 3.95 35.52
CA ILE A 564 -6.67 5.41 35.33
C ILE A 564 -5.75 5.82 34.18
N TYR A 565 -4.53 5.26 34.14
CA TYR A 565 -3.57 5.45 33.06
C TYR A 565 -4.21 5.15 31.70
N LEU A 566 -4.80 3.96 31.55
CA LEU A 566 -5.40 3.51 30.30
C LEU A 566 -6.63 4.34 29.91
N LYS A 567 -7.46 4.72 30.90
CA LYS A 567 -8.61 5.61 30.67
C LYS A 567 -8.15 6.98 30.16
N ILE A 568 -7.10 7.56 30.74
CA ILE A 568 -6.53 8.85 30.30
C ILE A 568 -5.96 8.73 28.88
N ASP A 569 -5.17 7.69 28.58
CA ASP A 569 -4.59 7.50 27.24
C ASP A 569 -5.67 7.40 26.14
N VAL A 570 -6.78 6.69 26.40
CA VAL A 570 -7.92 6.59 25.46
C VAL A 570 -8.65 7.93 25.30
N LEU A 571 -8.91 8.65 26.39
CA LEU A 571 -9.55 9.96 26.31
C LEU A 571 -8.65 11.01 25.64
N LEU A 572 -7.35 10.94 25.87
CA LEU A 572 -6.35 11.78 25.22
C LEU A 572 -6.32 11.53 23.71
N LEU A 573 -6.31 10.26 23.30
CA LEU A 573 -6.44 9.90 21.89
C LEU A 573 -7.75 10.44 21.28
N ALA A 574 -8.86 10.39 22.03
CA ALA A 574 -10.13 10.95 21.59
C ALA A 574 -10.04 12.46 21.36
N ASP A 575 -9.49 13.22 22.32
CA ASP A 575 -9.30 14.67 22.18
C ASP A 575 -8.40 15.02 20.98
N ILE A 576 -7.27 14.33 20.84
CA ILE A 576 -6.33 14.54 19.73
C ILE A 576 -7.01 14.29 18.38
N PHE A 577 -7.69 13.16 18.23
CA PHE A 577 -8.27 12.79 16.94
C PHE A 577 -9.54 13.59 16.63
N GLU A 578 -10.37 13.92 17.63
CA GLU A 578 -11.53 14.80 17.43
C GLU A 578 -11.10 16.24 17.06
N ASN A 579 -10.00 16.75 17.63
CA ASN A 579 -9.41 18.01 17.19
C ASN A 579 -8.93 17.91 15.73
N PHE A 580 -8.20 16.85 15.38
CA PHE A 580 -7.78 16.60 13.99
C PHE A 580 -8.96 16.52 13.02
N ARG A 581 -10.06 15.87 13.41
CA ARG A 581 -11.32 15.85 12.64
C ARG A 581 -11.84 17.27 12.41
N ASN A 582 -11.88 18.09 13.45
CA ASN A 582 -12.37 19.47 13.36
C ASN A 582 -11.47 20.33 12.44
N VAL A 583 -10.15 20.28 12.62
CA VAL A 583 -9.18 20.98 11.76
C VAL A 583 -9.37 20.57 10.30
N THR A 584 -9.50 19.27 10.03
CA THR A 584 -9.69 18.75 8.67
C THR A 584 -11.04 19.16 8.07
N ILE A 585 -12.13 19.04 8.82
CA ILE A 585 -13.46 19.45 8.36
C ILE A 585 -13.47 20.95 8.09
N ASN A 586 -12.83 21.77 8.93
CA ASN A 586 -12.81 23.21 8.76
C ASN A 586 -11.99 23.63 7.53
N SER A 587 -10.78 23.10 7.39
CA SER A 587 -9.84 23.46 6.30
C SER A 587 -10.21 22.81 4.96
N HIS A 588 -10.57 21.52 4.95
CA HIS A 588 -10.72 20.72 3.73
C HIS A 588 -12.15 20.18 3.51
N LYS A 589 -13.09 20.40 4.45
CA LYS A 589 -14.51 19.99 4.36
C LYS A 589 -14.72 18.47 4.19
N LEU A 590 -13.82 17.68 4.76
CA LEU A 590 -13.89 16.22 4.76
C LEU A 590 -13.63 15.69 6.16
N ASP A 591 -14.33 14.65 6.59
CA ASP A 591 -14.08 14.01 7.87
C ASP A 591 -13.09 12.84 7.72
N PRO A 592 -11.94 12.84 8.42
CA PRO A 592 -10.95 11.78 8.33
C PRO A 592 -11.49 10.41 8.80
N ALA A 593 -12.56 10.36 9.59
CA ALA A 593 -13.18 9.11 10.06
C ALA A 593 -13.76 8.23 8.93
N HIS A 594 -13.94 8.78 7.72
CA HIS A 594 -14.33 7.99 6.54
C HIS A 594 -13.16 7.27 5.85
N TYR A 595 -11.93 7.67 6.16
CA TYR A 595 -10.74 7.26 5.43
C TYR A 595 -9.93 6.21 6.21
N TYR A 596 -9.00 5.55 5.52
CA TYR A 596 -8.09 4.58 6.15
C TYR A 596 -6.75 5.20 6.54
N THR A 597 -6.34 6.29 5.87
CA THR A 597 -5.02 6.93 6.00
C THR A 597 -5.09 8.37 5.53
N LEU A 598 -4.17 9.24 5.98
CA LEU A 598 -4.07 10.62 5.51
C LEU A 598 -3.83 10.73 3.99
N PRO A 599 -3.01 9.88 3.33
CA PRO A 599 -2.88 9.96 1.86
C PRO A 599 -4.18 9.70 1.08
N GLY A 600 -5.10 8.88 1.63
CA GLY A 600 -6.43 8.72 1.04
C GLY A 600 -7.28 9.97 1.18
N LEU A 601 -7.24 10.59 2.36
CA LEU A 601 -7.94 11.84 2.67
C LEU A 601 -7.41 13.01 1.85
N SER A 602 -6.10 13.20 1.80
CA SER A 602 -5.41 14.25 1.03
C SER A 602 -5.75 14.16 -0.46
N TRP A 603 -5.77 12.95 -1.02
CA TRP A 603 -6.14 12.75 -2.43
C TRP A 603 -7.56 13.24 -2.74
N ASP A 604 -8.54 12.89 -1.91
CA ASP A 604 -9.93 13.31 -2.12
C ASP A 604 -10.12 14.79 -1.78
N ALA A 605 -9.39 15.33 -0.80
CA ALA A 605 -9.38 16.76 -0.48
C ALA A 605 -8.88 17.60 -1.67
N MET A 606 -7.78 17.17 -2.30
CA MET A 606 -7.25 17.80 -3.52
C MET A 606 -8.25 17.74 -4.67
N LEU A 607 -8.85 16.57 -4.95
CA LEU A 607 -9.82 16.42 -6.03
C LEU A 607 -11.08 17.27 -5.80
N LYS A 608 -11.52 17.39 -4.54
CA LYS A 608 -12.66 18.22 -4.16
C LYS A 608 -12.35 19.72 -4.30
N PHE A 609 -11.17 20.15 -3.86
CA PHE A 609 -10.77 21.56 -3.90
C PHE A 609 -10.58 22.04 -5.34
N THR A 610 -9.85 21.27 -6.15
CA THR A 610 -9.50 21.63 -7.53
C THR A 610 -10.63 21.39 -8.53
N ASN A 611 -11.60 20.52 -8.19
CA ASN A 611 -12.63 19.99 -9.10
C ASN A 611 -12.04 19.40 -10.40
N CYS A 612 -10.78 18.97 -10.38
CA CYS A 612 -10.13 18.44 -11.57
C CYS A 612 -10.66 17.03 -11.90
N GLU A 613 -10.75 16.72 -13.20
CA GLU A 613 -10.99 15.38 -13.70
C GLU A 613 -9.71 14.87 -14.37
N LEU A 614 -9.00 13.94 -13.72
CA LEU A 614 -7.76 13.38 -14.23
C LEU A 614 -8.04 12.13 -15.06
N GLU A 615 -7.78 12.18 -16.36
CA GLU A 615 -7.96 11.02 -17.25
C GLU A 615 -6.99 9.90 -16.86
N LEU A 616 -7.48 8.67 -16.73
CA LEU A 616 -6.66 7.50 -16.47
C LEU A 616 -6.26 6.82 -17.79
N LEU A 617 -5.04 6.29 -17.86
CA LEU A 617 -4.51 5.70 -19.09
C LEU A 617 -5.27 4.41 -19.50
N PHE A 618 -5.71 4.34 -20.76
CA PHE A 618 -6.42 3.19 -21.35
C PHE A 618 -5.55 2.34 -22.28
N ASP A 619 -4.27 2.65 -22.44
CA ASP A 619 -3.31 1.82 -23.16
C ASP A 619 -2.23 1.33 -22.19
N TYR A 620 -2.05 0.01 -22.12
CA TYR A 620 -1.04 -0.57 -21.26
C TYR A 620 0.39 -0.22 -21.72
N ASP A 621 0.62 0.03 -23.01
CA ASP A 621 1.92 0.50 -23.47
C ASP A 621 2.23 1.94 -23.01
N GLN A 622 1.21 2.79 -22.83
CA GLN A 622 1.38 4.13 -22.24
C GLN A 622 1.77 3.98 -20.77
N ILE A 623 1.06 3.12 -20.02
CA ILE A 623 1.39 2.82 -18.62
C ILE A 623 2.83 2.30 -18.49
N LEU A 624 3.23 1.35 -19.34
CA LEU A 624 4.59 0.80 -19.32
C LEU A 624 5.66 1.85 -19.67
N MET A 625 5.35 2.78 -20.57
CA MET A 625 6.25 3.90 -20.90
C MET A 625 6.42 4.82 -19.69
N VAL A 626 5.32 5.25 -19.06
CA VAL A 626 5.36 6.09 -17.86
C VAL A 626 6.07 5.38 -16.69
N GLU A 627 5.76 4.11 -16.42
CA GLU A 627 6.44 3.31 -15.39
C GLU A 627 7.96 3.23 -15.62
N ASN A 628 8.43 3.26 -16.87
CA ASN A 628 9.86 3.23 -17.19
C ASN A 628 10.53 4.59 -17.07
N GLY A 629 9.78 5.69 -17.21
CA GLY A 629 10.28 7.06 -17.04
C GLY A 629 10.31 7.53 -15.60
N ILE A 630 9.57 6.87 -14.71
CA ILE A 630 9.59 7.18 -13.28
C ILE A 630 10.98 6.89 -12.67
N ARG A 631 11.65 7.95 -12.20
CA ARG A 631 12.94 7.92 -11.51
C ARG A 631 12.90 8.93 -10.36
N GLY A 632 13.26 8.48 -9.16
CA GLY A 632 13.21 9.28 -7.93
C GLY A 632 14.15 10.50 -7.93
N GLY A 633 14.31 11.10 -6.76
CA GLY A 633 15.34 12.12 -6.53
C GLY A 633 16.73 11.57 -6.84
N ILE A 634 17.62 12.45 -7.30
CA ILE A 634 19.01 12.10 -7.54
C ILE A 634 19.70 12.08 -6.19
N ASN A 635 20.28 10.95 -5.82
CA ASN A 635 21.16 10.84 -4.66
C ASN A 635 22.52 10.36 -5.18
N SER A 636 23.56 11.17 -4.98
CA SER A 636 24.88 10.90 -5.51
C SER A 636 25.97 11.39 -4.56
N VAL A 637 26.95 10.54 -4.32
CA VAL A 637 28.21 10.88 -3.66
C VAL A 637 29.23 11.16 -4.76
N THR A 638 29.50 12.44 -5.01
CA THR A 638 30.48 12.86 -6.03
C THR A 638 31.90 12.74 -5.48
N HIS A 639 32.10 13.08 -4.20
CA HIS A 639 33.36 12.90 -3.49
C HIS A 639 33.19 12.10 -2.20
N ARG A 640 34.04 11.08 -2.00
CA ARG A 640 33.97 10.20 -0.82
C ARG A 640 34.38 10.89 0.48
N PHE A 641 35.26 11.88 0.40
CA PHE A 641 35.77 12.64 1.54
C PHE A 641 36.09 14.06 1.08
N VAL A 642 35.60 15.03 1.84
CA VAL A 642 35.90 16.45 1.67
C VAL A 642 36.04 17.05 3.07
N GLU A 643 37.05 17.88 3.25
CA GLU A 643 37.34 18.57 4.49
C GLU A 643 37.56 20.05 4.18
N ALA A 644 36.95 20.92 4.98
CA ALA A 644 37.12 22.35 4.84
C ALA A 644 38.43 22.78 5.51
N ASN A 645 39.10 23.78 4.95
CA ASN A 645 40.27 24.43 5.55
C ASN A 645 39.99 25.93 5.59
N ASN A 646 39.48 26.45 6.71
CA ASN A 646 39.26 27.89 6.87
C ASN A 646 39.55 28.35 8.30
N LYS A 647 39.81 29.65 8.43
CA LYS A 647 40.25 30.32 9.68
C LYS A 647 39.32 30.16 10.89
N TYR A 648 38.11 29.63 10.71
CA TYR A 648 37.15 29.40 11.80
C TYR A 648 37.26 27.99 12.41
N MET A 649 38.10 27.12 11.84
CA MET A 649 38.30 25.74 12.32
C MET A 649 39.52 25.63 13.23
N ALA A 650 39.43 24.75 14.24
CA ALA A 650 40.51 24.52 15.21
C ALA A 650 41.79 23.96 14.55
N GLU A 651 41.64 23.19 13.46
CA GLU A 651 42.73 22.56 12.71
C GLU A 651 43.12 23.35 11.46
N TYR A 652 42.79 24.65 11.40
CA TYR A 652 43.10 25.50 10.25
C TYR A 652 44.60 25.52 9.94
N ASN A 653 44.94 25.21 8.69
CA ASN A 653 46.30 25.30 8.19
C ASN A 653 46.43 26.49 7.22
N PRO A 654 47.15 27.57 7.59
CA PRO A 654 47.30 28.75 6.75
C PRO A 654 48.16 28.52 5.50
N ILE A 655 48.85 27.38 5.40
CA ILE A 655 49.65 26.98 4.23
C ILE A 655 48.75 26.38 3.13
N LEU A 656 47.62 25.78 3.51
CA LEU A 656 46.68 25.17 2.58
C LEU A 656 45.68 26.21 2.05
N GLU A 657 45.11 25.95 0.88
CA GLU A 657 44.08 26.79 0.28
C GLU A 657 42.87 26.93 1.20
N SER A 658 42.30 28.14 1.27
CA SER A 658 41.11 28.39 2.10
C SER A 658 39.87 27.80 1.42
N THR A 659 39.25 26.80 2.04
CA THR A 659 38.05 26.13 1.53
C THR A 659 36.90 26.14 2.55
N TYR A 660 35.68 26.20 2.03
CA TYR A 660 34.44 26.21 2.81
C TYR A 660 33.52 25.10 2.30
N ILE A 661 32.78 24.48 3.21
CA ILE A 661 31.70 23.54 2.88
C ILE A 661 30.38 24.22 3.27
N THR A 662 29.41 24.22 2.36
CA THR A 662 28.07 24.76 2.60
C THR A 662 27.04 23.69 2.30
N TYR A 663 26.01 23.60 3.15
CA TYR A 663 24.83 22.77 2.90
C TYR A 663 23.71 23.67 2.39
N GLN A 664 23.07 23.30 1.29
CA GLN A 664 21.94 24.06 0.73
C GLN A 664 20.78 23.14 0.41
N ASP A 665 19.57 23.54 0.81
CA ASP A 665 18.36 22.74 0.72
C ASP A 665 17.22 23.54 0.08
N CYS A 666 16.54 22.93 -0.90
CA CYS A 666 15.43 23.55 -1.59
C CYS A 666 14.15 23.46 -0.75
N ASN A 667 13.69 24.61 -0.25
CA ASN A 667 12.41 24.74 0.43
C ASN A 667 11.24 24.25 -0.45
N ASN A 668 10.71 23.05 -0.14
CA ASN A 668 9.52 22.47 -0.77
C ASN A 668 9.65 22.25 -2.29
N LEU A 669 10.73 21.58 -2.72
CA LEU A 669 11.01 21.28 -4.13
C LEU A 669 9.81 20.64 -4.88
N TYR A 670 9.19 19.62 -4.30
CA TYR A 670 8.04 18.97 -4.93
C TYR A 670 6.81 19.89 -4.99
N GLY A 671 6.61 20.76 -4.00
CA GLY A 671 5.56 21.78 -4.04
C GLY A 671 5.77 22.77 -5.18
N PHE A 672 7.01 23.20 -5.42
CA PHE A 672 7.37 24.00 -6.60
C PHE A 672 6.99 23.29 -7.90
N ALA A 673 7.37 22.02 -8.06
CA ALA A 673 7.03 21.23 -9.25
C ALA A 673 5.51 21.01 -9.41
N MET A 674 4.79 20.84 -8.30
CA MET A 674 3.33 20.69 -8.31
C MET A 674 2.56 21.99 -8.63
N ASN A 675 3.22 23.15 -8.54
CA ASN A 675 2.66 24.45 -8.96
C ASN A 675 2.76 24.70 -10.47
N GLN A 676 3.50 23.87 -11.21
CA GLN A 676 3.70 24.04 -12.65
C GLN A 676 2.54 23.47 -13.47
N TYR A 677 2.63 23.59 -14.79
CA TYR A 677 1.70 22.94 -15.71
C TYR A 677 1.88 21.42 -15.65
N LEU A 678 0.82 20.72 -15.27
CA LEU A 678 0.82 19.28 -15.11
C LEU A 678 -0.15 18.62 -16.11
N PRO A 679 0.20 17.44 -16.65
CA PRO A 679 -0.71 16.62 -17.46
C PRO A 679 -2.02 16.31 -16.73
N TYR A 680 -3.15 16.32 -17.44
CA TYR A 680 -4.45 15.93 -16.86
C TYR A 680 -5.37 15.12 -17.78
N SER A 681 -5.25 15.26 -19.11
CA SER A 681 -6.12 14.55 -20.07
C SER A 681 -5.54 14.55 -21.49
N GLY A 682 -6.28 13.98 -22.45
CA GLY A 682 -5.97 14.06 -23.88
C GLY A 682 -4.86 13.10 -24.32
N PHE A 683 -4.62 12.01 -23.58
CA PHE A 683 -3.49 11.12 -23.81
C PHE A 683 -3.60 10.36 -25.13
N LYS A 684 -2.74 10.69 -26.10
CA LYS A 684 -2.65 9.98 -27.39
C LYS A 684 -1.21 9.81 -27.84
N TRP A 685 -0.97 8.76 -28.61
CA TRP A 685 0.31 8.58 -29.29
C TRP A 685 0.44 9.62 -30.40
N ALA A 686 1.49 10.44 -30.37
CA ALA A 686 1.81 11.40 -31.43
C ALA A 686 2.84 10.80 -32.41
N ASN A 687 2.86 11.32 -33.63
CA ASN A 687 3.89 10.97 -34.62
C ASN A 687 5.22 11.64 -34.23
N PRO A 688 6.30 10.89 -33.95
CA PRO A 688 7.58 11.47 -33.54
C PRO A 688 8.19 12.46 -34.54
N GLU A 689 7.87 12.32 -35.84
CA GLU A 689 8.41 13.15 -36.92
C GLU A 689 7.75 14.54 -37.00
N GLU A 690 6.58 14.72 -36.37
CA GLU A 690 5.82 15.97 -36.37
C GLU A 690 6.08 16.83 -35.13
N ILE A 691 6.96 16.38 -34.23
CA ILE A 691 7.19 17.05 -32.95
C ILE A 691 8.34 18.03 -33.10
N ASP A 692 7.99 19.31 -33.03
CA ASP A 692 8.93 20.39 -32.83
C ASP A 692 9.01 20.74 -31.35
N LEU A 693 10.18 20.47 -30.74
CA LEU A 693 10.39 20.78 -29.33
C LEU A 693 10.55 22.29 -29.09
N GLU A 694 10.90 23.11 -30.08
CA GLU A 694 11.09 24.55 -29.87
C GLU A 694 9.76 25.30 -29.71
N LEU A 695 8.67 24.73 -30.25
CA LEU A 695 7.33 25.30 -30.20
C LEU A 695 6.54 24.95 -28.92
N VAL A 696 7.09 24.10 -28.05
CA VAL A 696 6.41 23.59 -26.85
C VAL A 696 7.11 24.13 -25.62
N GLY A 697 6.46 25.05 -24.91
CA GLY A 697 6.98 25.68 -23.69
C GLY A 697 6.32 25.17 -22.41
N GLU A 698 6.74 25.76 -21.30
CA GLU A 698 6.29 25.42 -19.95
C GLU A 698 4.79 25.68 -19.73
N THR A 699 4.23 26.65 -20.44
CA THR A 699 2.83 27.08 -20.33
C THR A 699 1.96 26.65 -21.52
N SER A 700 2.52 25.90 -22.47
CA SER A 700 1.79 25.39 -23.63
C SER A 700 0.65 24.47 -23.18
N GLU A 701 -0.50 24.55 -23.85
CA GLU A 701 -1.65 23.68 -23.54
C GLU A 701 -1.38 22.20 -23.76
N ILE A 702 -0.45 21.90 -24.68
CA ILE A 702 -0.03 20.56 -25.06
C ILE A 702 1.41 20.33 -24.58
N GLY A 703 1.66 19.15 -24.03
CA GLY A 703 2.98 18.69 -23.65
C GLY A 703 3.20 17.23 -24.05
N TYR A 704 4.46 16.77 -23.91
CA TYR A 704 4.87 15.43 -24.29
C TYR A 704 5.65 14.69 -23.19
N ILE A 705 5.37 13.38 -23.06
CA ILE A 705 6.29 12.40 -22.47
C ILE A 705 6.94 11.68 -23.63
N LEU A 706 8.25 11.77 -23.72
CA LEU A 706 9.05 11.32 -24.85
C LEU A 706 9.86 10.10 -24.46
N ASP A 707 10.15 9.27 -25.44
CA ASP A 707 11.04 8.12 -25.35
C ASP A 707 12.11 8.31 -26.41
N VAL A 708 13.33 8.64 -25.98
CA VAL A 708 14.36 9.23 -26.83
C VAL A 708 15.68 8.48 -26.77
N ASN A 709 16.49 8.68 -27.81
CA ASN A 709 17.92 8.42 -27.77
C ASN A 709 18.64 9.77 -27.75
N VAL A 710 19.52 9.96 -26.78
CA VAL A 710 20.27 11.21 -26.57
C VAL A 710 21.74 10.86 -26.52
N ASP A 711 22.53 11.55 -27.32
CA ASP A 711 23.98 11.46 -27.28
C ASP A 711 24.55 12.43 -26.24
N TYR A 712 25.58 11.97 -25.54
CA TYR A 712 26.27 12.73 -24.50
C TYR A 712 27.71 12.98 -24.99
N PRO A 713 27.98 14.14 -25.61
CA PRO A 713 29.30 14.43 -26.17
C PRO A 713 30.40 14.41 -25.13
N SER A 714 31.54 13.78 -25.45
CA SER A 714 32.70 13.72 -24.55
C SER A 714 33.28 15.08 -24.18
N SER A 715 33.05 16.11 -25.00
CA SER A 715 33.45 17.49 -24.70
C SER A 715 32.70 18.11 -23.51
N LEU A 716 31.60 17.51 -23.06
CA LEU A 716 30.83 17.99 -21.91
C LEU A 716 31.16 17.23 -20.62
N HIS A 717 32.02 16.22 -20.69
CA HIS A 717 32.28 15.34 -19.55
C HIS A 717 32.86 16.08 -18.36
N ASP A 718 33.87 16.93 -18.57
CA ASP A 718 34.49 17.70 -17.50
C ASP A 718 33.50 18.71 -16.90
N LEU A 719 32.71 19.39 -17.75
CA LEU A 719 31.72 20.37 -17.31
C LEU A 719 30.59 19.75 -16.49
N HIS A 720 30.15 18.54 -16.85
CA HIS A 720 29.01 17.88 -16.21
C HIS A 720 29.40 16.76 -15.24
N ASN A 721 30.68 16.64 -14.90
CA ASN A 721 31.21 15.53 -14.10
C ASN A 721 30.53 15.44 -12.72
N ASP A 722 30.27 16.61 -12.13
CA ASP A 722 29.73 16.74 -10.78
C ASP A 722 28.24 16.36 -10.70
N PHE A 723 27.45 16.72 -11.71
CA PHE A 723 26.00 16.49 -11.71
C PHE A 723 25.42 16.11 -13.09
N PRO A 724 25.74 14.91 -13.64
CA PRO A 724 25.34 14.54 -14.99
C PRO A 724 23.81 14.56 -15.25
N PHE A 725 23.41 15.13 -16.38
CA PHE A 725 22.00 15.11 -16.83
C PHE A 725 21.44 13.71 -17.08
N LEU A 726 20.10 13.60 -17.01
CA LEU A 726 19.31 12.44 -17.40
C LEU A 726 19.70 11.14 -16.67
N ALA A 727 19.84 11.16 -15.34
CA ALA A 727 20.16 9.95 -14.55
C ALA A 727 19.28 8.74 -14.91
N GLU A 728 19.87 7.54 -15.03
CA GLU A 728 19.17 6.33 -15.44
C GLU A 728 19.34 5.16 -14.47
N ASN A 729 18.36 4.26 -14.47
CA ASN A 729 18.43 3.07 -13.62
C ASN A 729 19.22 1.96 -14.32
N ILE A 730 20.41 1.66 -13.82
CA ILE A 730 21.29 0.60 -14.34
C ILE A 730 21.45 -0.54 -13.33
N MET A 731 21.85 -1.71 -13.82
CA MET A 731 22.13 -2.87 -12.99
C MET A 731 23.61 -2.85 -12.59
N ILE A 732 23.89 -2.70 -11.29
CA ILE A 732 25.23 -2.77 -10.69
C ILE A 732 25.18 -3.87 -9.63
N ASP A 733 26.07 -4.86 -9.71
CA ASP A 733 26.17 -5.99 -8.77
C ASP A 733 24.83 -6.72 -8.52
N GLY A 734 24.03 -6.87 -9.57
CA GLY A 734 22.72 -7.52 -9.49
C GLY A 734 21.60 -6.66 -8.86
N GLN A 735 21.89 -5.41 -8.47
CA GLN A 735 20.91 -4.46 -7.96
C GLN A 735 20.65 -3.34 -8.97
N LYS A 736 19.39 -2.90 -9.04
CA LYS A 736 19.00 -1.76 -9.88
C LYS A 736 19.22 -0.47 -9.10
N LYS A 737 20.14 0.38 -9.55
CA LYS A 737 20.46 1.68 -8.92
C LYS A 737 20.20 2.82 -9.90
N LEU A 738 19.72 3.96 -9.40
CA LEU A 738 19.64 5.19 -10.18
C LEU A 738 21.04 5.82 -10.18
N VAL A 739 21.59 6.06 -11.37
CA VAL A 739 22.97 6.51 -11.52
C VAL A 739 23.02 7.70 -12.47
N SER A 740 23.73 8.74 -12.04
CA SER A 740 24.14 9.85 -12.88
C SER A 740 25.46 9.49 -13.55
N HIS A 741 25.49 9.36 -14.87
CA HIS A 741 26.70 9.04 -15.62
C HIS A 741 26.74 9.77 -16.97
N LEU A 742 27.93 9.90 -17.54
CA LEU A 742 28.19 10.70 -18.75
C LEU A 742 27.98 9.92 -20.08
N GLY A 743 27.39 8.73 -20.03
CA GLY A 743 27.14 7.94 -21.25
C GLY A 743 25.96 8.44 -22.08
N SER A 744 25.84 8.01 -23.33
CA SER A 744 24.62 8.25 -24.14
C SER A 744 23.41 7.50 -23.56
N ARG A 745 22.20 8.00 -23.82
CA ARG A 745 20.93 7.43 -23.35
C ARG A 745 20.17 6.77 -24.48
N VAL A 746 19.63 5.57 -24.24
CA VAL A 746 18.89 4.79 -25.24
C VAL A 746 17.54 4.36 -24.70
N ASN A 747 16.46 4.66 -25.43
CA ASN A 747 15.07 4.49 -24.98
C ASN A 747 14.76 5.18 -23.63
N TYR A 748 15.34 6.36 -23.42
CA TYR A 748 15.16 7.12 -22.18
C TYR A 748 13.80 7.81 -22.21
N VAL A 749 12.95 7.52 -21.23
CA VAL A 749 11.63 8.14 -21.11
C VAL A 749 11.69 9.36 -20.20
N CYS A 750 11.18 10.51 -20.62
CA CYS A 750 11.14 11.73 -19.80
C CYS A 750 10.09 12.73 -20.27
N HIS A 751 9.81 13.72 -19.44
CA HIS A 751 9.07 14.93 -19.82
C HIS A 751 9.84 15.73 -20.88
N HIS A 752 9.14 16.46 -21.76
CA HIS A 752 9.78 17.27 -22.80
C HIS A 752 10.66 18.40 -22.22
N LEU A 753 10.23 19.07 -21.13
CA LEU A 753 11.00 20.18 -20.55
C LEU A 753 12.39 19.78 -20.03
N ILE A 754 12.53 18.61 -19.40
CA ILE A 754 13.85 18.15 -18.92
C ILE A 754 14.77 17.75 -20.08
N LEU A 755 14.18 17.26 -21.18
CA LEU A 755 14.94 17.02 -22.41
C LEU A 755 15.43 18.34 -23.00
N GLN A 756 14.55 19.34 -23.14
CA GLN A 756 14.93 20.66 -23.65
C GLN A 756 16.02 21.32 -22.81
N GLN A 757 15.96 21.22 -21.47
CA GLN A 757 17.04 21.70 -20.62
C GLN A 757 18.35 20.98 -20.95
N ALA A 758 18.36 19.65 -21.02
CA ALA A 758 19.57 18.90 -21.37
C ALA A 758 20.13 19.27 -22.75
N LEU A 759 19.27 19.52 -23.75
CA LEU A 759 19.68 19.97 -25.08
C LEU A 759 20.28 21.40 -25.06
N ARG A 760 19.72 22.31 -24.26
CA ARG A 760 20.28 23.66 -24.04
C ARG A 760 21.67 23.61 -23.44
N HIS A 761 21.98 22.59 -22.61
CA HIS A 761 23.33 22.34 -22.09
C HIS A 761 24.20 21.45 -22.99
N GLY A 762 23.86 21.32 -24.27
CA GLY A 762 24.75 20.75 -25.30
C GLY A 762 24.60 19.25 -25.55
N LEU A 763 23.73 18.52 -24.84
CA LEU A 763 23.40 17.15 -25.22
C LEU A 763 22.71 17.14 -26.58
N LYS A 764 22.84 16.05 -27.34
CA LYS A 764 22.32 15.97 -28.72
C LYS A 764 21.20 14.96 -28.84
N LEU A 765 20.03 15.40 -29.30
CA LEU A 765 18.93 14.49 -29.59
C LEU A 765 19.27 13.67 -30.84
N VAL A 766 19.37 12.34 -30.68
CA VAL A 766 19.61 11.44 -31.81
C VAL A 766 18.28 11.08 -32.48
N LYS A 767 17.26 10.76 -31.67
CA LYS A 767 15.96 10.32 -32.18
C LYS A 767 14.87 10.36 -31.11
N ILE A 768 13.66 10.75 -31.50
CA ILE A 768 12.43 10.46 -30.75
C ILE A 768 11.88 9.11 -31.23
N ASN A 769 11.87 8.11 -30.34
CA ASN A 769 11.38 6.77 -30.64
C ASN A 769 9.85 6.70 -30.56
N ARG A 770 9.26 7.37 -29.57
CA ARG A 770 7.81 7.50 -29.34
C ARG A 770 7.51 8.79 -28.59
N ALA A 771 6.30 9.29 -28.77
CA ALA A 771 5.80 10.42 -28.01
C ALA A 771 4.37 10.18 -27.55
N LEU A 772 4.13 10.49 -26.28
CA LEU A 772 2.82 10.52 -25.67
C LEU A 772 2.43 11.99 -25.46
N GLU A 773 1.52 12.48 -26.28
CA GLU A 773 0.94 13.82 -26.17
C GLU A 773 -0.12 13.85 -25.08
N PHE A 774 -0.23 14.97 -24.37
CA PHE A 774 -1.28 15.23 -23.39
C PHE A 774 -1.60 16.73 -23.31
N LYS A 775 -2.77 17.04 -22.73
CA LYS A 775 -3.13 18.38 -22.28
C LYS A 775 -2.60 18.64 -20.88
N GLN A 776 -2.08 19.84 -20.66
CA GLN A 776 -1.55 20.29 -19.38
C GLN A 776 -2.07 21.67 -18.99
N LYS A 777 -2.15 21.92 -17.68
CA LYS A 777 -2.49 23.20 -17.07
C LYS A 777 -2.06 23.19 -15.60
N PRO A 778 -1.99 24.33 -14.89
CA PRO A 778 -1.56 24.36 -13.49
C PRO A 778 -2.70 23.98 -12.53
N TRP A 779 -3.34 22.82 -12.76
CA TRP A 779 -4.56 22.41 -12.06
C TRP A 779 -4.38 22.12 -10.57
N LEU A 780 -3.15 21.86 -10.13
CA LEU A 780 -2.83 21.57 -8.73
C LEU A 780 -2.34 22.81 -7.95
N SER A 781 -1.97 23.88 -8.68
CA SER A 781 -1.31 25.07 -8.13
C SER A 781 -2.14 25.73 -7.00
N SER A 782 -3.43 25.96 -7.23
CA SER A 782 -4.31 26.60 -6.24
C SER A 782 -4.41 25.81 -4.93
N TYR A 783 -4.33 24.47 -4.98
CA TYR A 783 -4.37 23.63 -3.79
C TYR A 783 -3.05 23.68 -2.99
N ILE A 784 -1.91 23.68 -3.69
CA ILE A 784 -0.59 23.80 -3.03
C ILE A 784 -0.43 25.16 -2.37
N LEU A 785 -0.84 26.23 -3.05
CA LEU A 785 -0.83 27.59 -2.50
C LEU A 785 -1.74 27.70 -1.28
N HIS A 786 -2.96 27.16 -1.35
CA HIS A 786 -3.88 27.12 -0.21
C HIS A 786 -3.27 26.45 1.03
N ASN A 787 -2.68 25.27 0.88
CA ASN A 787 -2.02 24.57 1.99
C ASN A 787 -0.79 25.33 2.51
N THR A 788 -0.07 26.02 1.63
CA THR A 788 1.09 26.84 2.00
C THR A 788 0.63 28.05 2.84
N GLU A 789 -0.46 28.72 2.44
CA GLU A 789 -1.05 29.80 3.22
C GLU A 789 -1.54 29.35 4.59
N LEU A 790 -2.23 28.21 4.67
CA LEU A 790 -2.67 27.63 5.94
C LEU A 790 -1.48 27.32 6.85
N ARG A 791 -0.40 26.77 6.29
CA ARG A 791 0.86 26.50 7.00
C ARG A 791 1.53 27.78 7.51
N THR A 792 1.47 28.88 6.78
CA THR A 792 2.04 30.17 7.21
C THR A 792 1.19 30.85 8.29
N LYS A 793 -0.14 30.69 8.24
CA LYS A 793 -1.08 31.34 9.17
C LYS A 793 -1.17 30.64 10.54
N THR A 794 -0.90 29.34 10.59
CA THR A 794 -1.03 28.58 11.84
C THR A 794 0.22 28.70 12.71
N ASN A 795 0.00 28.84 14.01
CA ASN A 795 1.06 28.81 15.02
C ASN A 795 1.30 27.39 15.57
N SER A 796 0.43 26.43 15.26
CA SER A 796 0.55 25.05 15.71
C SER A 796 1.53 24.27 14.84
N ASP A 797 2.58 23.71 15.44
CA ASP A 797 3.55 22.90 14.70
C ASP A 797 2.93 21.62 14.12
N PHE A 798 1.96 21.03 14.82
CA PHE A 798 1.14 19.94 14.29
C PHE A 798 0.43 20.31 12.99
N GLU A 799 -0.24 21.46 12.94
CA GLU A 799 -0.96 21.89 11.74
C GLU A 799 0.01 22.22 10.60
N LYS A 800 1.18 22.82 10.90
CA LYS A 800 2.22 23.08 9.89
C LYS A 800 2.68 21.79 9.21
N ASP A 801 2.94 20.75 10.01
CA ASP A 801 3.34 19.44 9.51
C ASP A 801 2.21 18.74 8.76
N LEU A 802 0.98 18.88 9.24
CA LEU A 802 -0.20 18.35 8.56
C LEU A 802 -0.36 18.94 7.15
N TYR A 803 -0.31 20.26 6.99
CA TYR A 803 -0.47 20.91 5.68
C TYR A 803 0.69 20.60 4.73
N LYS A 804 1.92 20.45 5.26
CA LYS A 804 3.06 19.92 4.49
C LYS A 804 2.77 18.49 4.02
N LEU A 805 2.25 17.63 4.90
CA LEU A 805 1.95 16.24 4.60
C LEU A 805 0.78 16.08 3.63
N TYR A 806 -0.19 17.01 3.61
CA TYR A 806 -1.24 17.07 2.58
C TYR A 806 -0.63 17.14 1.19
N ASN A 807 0.32 18.06 0.96
CA ASN A 807 1.00 18.22 -0.33
C ASN A 807 1.81 16.96 -0.70
N ASN A 808 2.67 16.49 0.21
CA ASN A 808 3.51 15.32 -0.03
C ASN A 808 2.70 14.04 -0.30
N SER A 809 1.55 13.90 0.37
CA SER A 809 0.64 12.79 0.19
C SER A 809 0.01 12.75 -1.20
N VAL A 810 -0.35 13.91 -1.78
CA VAL A 810 -0.89 13.96 -3.15
C VAL A 810 0.13 13.39 -4.12
N PHE A 811 1.39 13.86 -4.05
CA PHE A 811 2.47 13.32 -4.87
C PHE A 811 2.63 11.81 -4.67
N GLY A 812 2.72 11.34 -3.43
CA GLY A 812 2.84 9.90 -3.12
C GLY A 812 1.71 9.05 -3.71
N LYS A 813 0.49 9.58 -3.79
CA LYS A 813 -0.66 8.88 -4.39
C LYS A 813 -0.60 8.78 -5.91
N THR A 814 -0.01 9.74 -6.58
CA THR A 814 0.28 9.64 -8.03
C THR A 814 1.33 8.56 -8.30
N MET A 815 2.21 8.28 -7.35
CA MET A 815 3.31 7.31 -7.44
C MET A 815 2.96 5.90 -6.91
N GLU A 816 1.70 5.66 -6.52
CA GLU A 816 1.26 4.41 -5.90
C GLU A 816 1.44 3.19 -6.84
N ASN A 817 2.39 2.31 -6.51
CA ASN A 817 2.66 1.13 -7.33
C ASN A 817 1.63 0.01 -7.09
N VAL A 818 0.63 -0.05 -7.96
CA VAL A 818 -0.44 -1.06 -7.89
C VAL A 818 0.04 -2.49 -8.05
N ARG A 819 1.28 -2.75 -8.50
CA ARG A 819 1.83 -4.12 -8.64
C ARG A 819 2.32 -4.69 -7.30
N LYS A 820 2.72 -3.84 -6.36
CA LYS A 820 3.24 -4.25 -5.04
C LYS A 820 2.15 -4.61 -4.02
N LYS A 821 0.88 -4.31 -4.30
CA LYS A 821 -0.22 -4.68 -3.38
C LYS A 821 -0.28 -6.20 -3.21
N ILE A 822 -0.47 -6.64 -1.97
CA ILE A 822 -0.54 -8.05 -1.57
C ILE A 822 -2.02 -8.46 -1.47
N ASP A 823 -2.32 -9.72 -1.74
CA ASP A 823 -3.65 -10.32 -1.58
C ASP A 823 -3.59 -11.36 -0.44
N ILE A 824 -4.08 -10.96 0.74
CA ILE A 824 -4.20 -11.81 1.93
C ILE A 824 -5.67 -11.90 2.30
N LYS A 825 -6.12 -13.08 2.70
CA LYS A 825 -7.43 -13.29 3.32
C LYS A 825 -7.27 -13.88 4.70
N LEU A 826 -7.97 -13.31 5.68
CA LEU A 826 -8.17 -13.94 6.99
C LEU A 826 -9.43 -14.80 6.94
N VAL A 827 -9.32 -16.02 7.47
CA VAL A 827 -10.35 -17.05 7.38
C VAL A 827 -10.51 -17.70 8.74
N SER A 828 -11.75 -17.70 9.23
CA SER A 828 -12.16 -18.39 10.45
C SER A 828 -12.90 -19.69 10.20
N ASP A 829 -13.63 -19.79 9.09
CA ASP A 829 -14.38 -20.98 8.70
C ASP A 829 -13.44 -22.08 8.14
N PRO A 830 -13.37 -23.28 8.78
CA PRO A 830 -12.54 -24.39 8.30
C PRO A 830 -12.88 -24.88 6.88
N GLN A 831 -14.15 -24.95 6.51
CA GLN A 831 -14.56 -25.37 5.16
C GLN A 831 -14.12 -24.34 4.12
N LYS A 832 -14.21 -23.06 4.46
CA LYS A 832 -13.73 -21.96 3.62
C LYS A 832 -12.21 -21.98 3.50
N LEU A 833 -11.49 -22.30 4.60
CA LEU A 833 -10.04 -22.46 4.64
C LEU A 833 -9.58 -23.55 3.67
N ASP A 834 -10.15 -24.75 3.76
CA ASP A 834 -9.83 -25.87 2.87
C ASP A 834 -10.04 -25.50 1.40
N LYS A 835 -11.19 -24.87 1.09
CA LYS A 835 -11.52 -24.40 -0.26
C LYS A 835 -10.53 -23.35 -0.77
N LEU A 836 -9.98 -22.51 0.10
CA LEU A 836 -9.06 -21.44 -0.26
C LEU A 836 -7.62 -21.95 -0.41
N ILE A 837 -7.18 -22.86 0.46
CA ILE A 837 -5.89 -23.55 0.35
C ILE A 837 -5.83 -24.38 -0.95
N ALA A 838 -6.92 -25.05 -1.30
CA ALA A 838 -7.02 -25.81 -2.54
C ALA A 838 -6.89 -24.93 -3.80
N ARG A 839 -7.06 -23.60 -3.72
CA ARG A 839 -6.95 -22.77 -4.93
C ARG A 839 -5.55 -22.78 -5.48
N HIS A 840 -5.45 -22.98 -6.79
CA HIS A 840 -4.16 -23.05 -7.48
C HIS A 840 -3.35 -21.73 -7.48
N ASN A 841 -3.96 -20.60 -7.09
CA ASN A 841 -3.26 -19.33 -6.89
C ASN A 841 -2.93 -19.06 -5.42
N CYS A 842 -3.20 -19.98 -4.50
CA CYS A 842 -2.68 -19.95 -3.14
C CYS A 842 -1.15 -20.14 -3.17
N ILE A 843 -0.42 -19.24 -2.53
CA ILE A 843 1.05 -19.29 -2.42
C ILE A 843 1.47 -19.89 -1.08
N ASN A 844 0.83 -19.45 0.00
CA ASN A 844 1.20 -19.76 1.38
C ASN A 844 -0.03 -19.56 2.29
N TRP A 845 -0.03 -20.18 3.46
CA TRP A 845 -0.94 -19.85 4.56
C TRP A 845 -0.23 -19.93 5.91
N THR A 846 -0.68 -19.11 6.85
CA THR A 846 -0.17 -19.05 8.22
C THR A 846 -1.36 -19.26 9.16
N ILE A 847 -1.27 -20.22 10.08
CA ILE A 847 -2.25 -20.43 11.14
C ILE A 847 -1.88 -19.48 12.29
N TYR A 848 -2.82 -18.62 12.70
CA TYR A 848 -2.62 -17.69 13.84
C TYR A 848 -3.18 -18.25 15.14
N THR A 849 -4.36 -18.87 15.09
CA THR A 849 -5.01 -19.57 16.20
C THR A 849 -5.75 -20.78 15.65
N GLU A 850 -6.29 -21.64 16.52
CA GLU A 850 -7.15 -22.76 16.11
C GLU A 850 -8.37 -22.30 15.29
N ALA A 851 -8.81 -21.05 15.47
CA ALA A 851 -9.97 -20.45 14.82
C ALA A 851 -9.61 -19.42 13.73
N LEU A 852 -8.33 -19.25 13.37
CA LEU A 852 -7.94 -18.21 12.41
C LEU A 852 -6.68 -18.57 11.60
N ALA A 853 -6.81 -18.45 10.28
CA ALA A 853 -5.69 -18.57 9.35
C ALA A 853 -5.63 -17.39 8.36
N ALA A 854 -4.41 -17.00 7.97
CA ALA A 854 -4.13 -16.07 6.89
C ALA A 854 -3.70 -16.84 5.64
N ILE A 855 -4.27 -16.51 4.48
CA ILE A 855 -3.98 -17.17 3.19
C ILE A 855 -3.47 -16.14 2.19
N HIS A 856 -2.35 -16.46 1.54
CA HIS A 856 -1.66 -15.64 0.56
C HIS A 856 -2.03 -16.05 -0.85
N PHE A 857 -2.43 -15.09 -1.67
CA PHE A 857 -2.74 -15.33 -3.06
C PHE A 857 -1.74 -14.67 -4.02
N ALA A 858 -1.37 -15.41 -5.05
CA ALA A 858 -0.77 -14.86 -6.24
C ALA A 858 -1.78 -13.95 -6.93
N ARG A 859 -1.34 -12.74 -7.28
CA ARG A 859 -2.20 -11.76 -7.92
C ARG A 859 -2.47 -12.12 -9.37
N THR A 860 -3.71 -12.50 -9.62
CA THR A 860 -4.18 -12.94 -10.94
C THR A 860 -4.59 -11.77 -11.83
N LYS A 861 -4.93 -10.62 -11.23
CA LYS A 861 -5.38 -9.40 -11.90
C LYS A 861 -4.76 -8.14 -11.29
N ILE A 862 -4.45 -7.17 -12.15
CA ILE A 862 -3.95 -5.85 -11.76
C ILE A 862 -4.78 -4.78 -12.46
N LEU A 863 -5.48 -3.96 -11.66
CA LEU A 863 -6.20 -2.78 -12.12
C LEU A 863 -5.28 -1.56 -12.04
N PHE A 864 -5.02 -0.92 -13.17
CA PHE A 864 -4.32 0.37 -13.21
C PHE A 864 -5.32 1.51 -13.14
N ASN A 865 -5.43 2.13 -11.96
CA ASN A 865 -6.38 3.22 -11.70
C ASN A 865 -5.71 4.41 -11.00
N LYS A 866 -4.46 4.69 -11.36
CA LYS A 866 -3.63 5.75 -10.78
C LYS A 866 -3.09 6.66 -11.88
N PRO A 867 -3.14 7.99 -11.72
CA PRO A 867 -2.61 8.93 -12.69
C PRO A 867 -1.08 9.04 -12.56
N ILE A 868 -0.37 7.96 -12.86
CA ILE A 868 1.09 7.84 -12.66
C ILE A 868 1.92 8.81 -13.51
N TYR A 869 1.32 9.38 -14.56
CA TYR A 869 1.97 10.39 -15.39
C TYR A 869 2.22 11.69 -14.62
N VAL A 870 1.39 12.02 -13.63
CA VAL A 870 1.59 13.22 -12.80
C VAL A 870 2.87 13.07 -11.98
N GLY A 871 3.05 11.89 -11.36
CA GLY A 871 4.24 11.61 -10.57
C GLY A 871 5.52 11.63 -11.38
N LEU A 872 5.51 11.11 -12.62
CA LEU A 872 6.63 11.25 -13.56
C LEU A 872 6.95 12.72 -13.83
N THR A 873 5.94 13.51 -14.21
CA THR A 873 6.15 14.93 -14.54
C THR A 873 6.69 15.70 -13.33
N VAL A 874 6.09 15.55 -12.15
CA VAL A 874 6.57 16.21 -10.92
C VAL A 874 8.03 15.86 -10.64
N LEU A 875 8.42 14.59 -10.78
CA LEU A 875 9.81 14.15 -10.59
C LEU A 875 10.78 14.75 -11.61
N ASP A 876 10.37 14.93 -12.86
CA ASP A 876 11.23 15.53 -13.88
C ASP A 876 11.31 17.05 -13.71
N LEU A 877 10.20 17.74 -13.42
CA LEU A 877 10.19 19.18 -13.14
C LEU A 877 11.00 19.54 -11.89
N SER A 878 10.98 18.69 -10.87
CA SER A 878 11.82 18.87 -9.67
C SER A 878 13.31 18.84 -10.02
N LYS A 879 13.73 17.92 -10.90
CA LYS A 879 15.13 17.85 -11.35
C LYS A 879 15.53 19.06 -12.18
N ILE A 880 14.61 19.62 -12.98
CA ILE A 880 14.88 20.84 -13.75
C ILE A 880 15.34 21.98 -12.84
N GLN A 881 14.67 22.15 -11.70
CA GLN A 881 15.03 23.18 -10.73
C GLN A 881 16.43 22.96 -10.13
N MET A 882 16.77 21.70 -9.80
CA MET A 882 18.10 21.36 -9.27
C MET A 882 19.21 21.58 -10.32
N PHE A 883 18.97 21.18 -11.57
CA PHE A 883 19.92 21.44 -12.66
C PHE A 883 20.07 22.92 -12.98
N TYR A 884 18.96 23.67 -12.96
CA TYR A 884 18.98 25.13 -13.13
C TYR A 884 19.85 25.79 -12.05
N TYR A 885 19.61 25.44 -10.78
CA TYR A 885 20.39 26.00 -9.68
C TYR A 885 21.89 25.67 -9.79
N HIS A 886 22.23 24.43 -10.13
CA HIS A 886 23.62 24.02 -10.27
C HIS A 886 24.29 24.66 -11.50
N TYR A 887 23.76 24.46 -12.70
CA TYR A 887 24.43 24.83 -13.96
C TYR A 887 24.19 26.26 -14.42
N ASP A 888 23.06 26.88 -14.07
CA ASP A 888 22.73 28.24 -14.51
C ASP A 888 23.04 29.29 -13.43
N ILE A 889 23.21 28.89 -12.16
CA ILE A 889 23.51 29.81 -11.05
C ILE A 889 24.87 29.50 -10.40
N MET A 890 25.05 28.30 -9.83
CA MET A 890 26.26 27.99 -9.04
C MET A 890 27.53 27.93 -9.91
N VAL A 891 27.50 27.16 -11.01
CA VAL A 891 28.64 26.98 -11.90
C VAL A 891 29.12 28.32 -12.51
N PRO A 892 28.24 29.20 -13.06
CA PRO A 892 28.67 30.49 -13.56
C PRO A 892 29.23 31.43 -12.48
N LEU A 893 28.69 31.37 -11.26
CA LEU A 893 29.08 32.22 -10.14
C LEU A 893 30.46 31.85 -9.59
N TYR A 894 30.70 30.56 -9.34
CA TYR A 894 31.90 30.08 -8.67
C TYR A 894 32.97 29.54 -9.63
N LYS A 895 32.60 29.22 -10.88
CA LYS A 895 33.50 28.71 -11.93
C LYS A 895 34.34 27.53 -11.41
N ASN A 896 35.66 27.63 -11.50
CA ASN A 896 36.59 26.58 -11.08
C ASN A 896 36.72 26.42 -9.56
N ASN A 897 36.10 27.30 -8.77
CA ASN A 897 36.12 27.27 -7.30
C ASN A 897 34.91 26.52 -6.71
N LEU A 898 34.10 25.89 -7.54
CA LEU A 898 32.98 25.05 -7.12
C LEU A 898 33.35 23.58 -7.19
N LYS A 899 32.93 22.83 -6.18
CA LYS A 899 33.03 21.38 -6.18
C LYS A 899 31.79 20.79 -5.53
N LEU A 900 30.98 20.05 -6.28
CA LEU A 900 29.80 19.41 -5.71
C LEU A 900 30.22 18.18 -4.91
N CYS A 901 29.93 18.15 -3.62
CA CYS A 901 30.38 17.07 -2.74
C CYS A 901 29.40 15.89 -2.73
N TYR A 902 28.13 16.20 -2.49
CA TYR A 902 27.04 15.27 -2.29
C TYR A 902 25.74 15.89 -2.80
N THR A 903 24.74 15.07 -3.06
CA THR A 903 23.38 15.53 -3.31
C THR A 903 22.40 14.46 -2.85
N ASP A 904 21.31 14.89 -2.20
CA ASP A 904 20.18 14.03 -1.91
C ASP A 904 18.88 14.75 -2.23
N THR A 905 18.33 14.43 -3.40
CA THR A 905 17.01 14.86 -3.91
C THR A 905 16.86 16.37 -4.12
N ASP A 906 16.80 17.14 -3.03
CA ASP A 906 16.53 18.57 -2.94
C ASP A 906 17.67 19.35 -2.27
N SER A 907 18.78 18.67 -1.95
CA SER A 907 19.96 19.28 -1.32
C SER A 907 21.26 19.11 -2.14
N PHE A 908 22.18 20.06 -1.91
CA PHE A 908 23.57 20.06 -2.37
C PHE A 908 24.54 20.27 -1.20
#